data_AF-A0ABD3Q708-F1
#
_entry.id   AF-A0ABD3Q708-F1
#
_cell.length_a   1.000
_cell.length_b   1.000
_cell.length_c   1.000
_cell.angle_alpha   90.00
_cell.angle_beta   90.00
_cell.angle_gamma   90.00
#
_symmetry.space_group_name_H-M   'P 1'
#
loop_
_entity.id
_entity.type
_entity.pdbx_description
1 polymer ?
#
loop_
_entity_poly.entity_id
_entity_poly.type
_entity_poly.pdbx_seq_one_letter_code
_entity_poly.pdbx_strand_id
1 'polypeptide(L)'
;MKKALAIVASLLNTNVRAENAPNSSPIIFQRLINIDEKWQAKVIIREGQEPVDEIFAALRPYGVNYNARRIIFDEVKRAGVSYSREYAILFSQRIVLEHDSFSGTFAFEDNGSEPIDVIYNFVKEHSIESHFDGLVNSLLPKLCELAPCQRKRPRIWFNEVTHSDGTGLGTLEILKGDEAADIIDGFVQRISVGVGDRKVFRENLLNVVCKAIVCSRVIPVVFRKAIKDKDGNFKGNIEIFEDEEVIDAVVRFIRQSKLSLDEIALKNYMFQQACGISRLRCTRNVAVVYQQRINSADGSHINVLTIKENEEPADAVYRWCQENNVGIRFMESIMNAVCGSELVVCKRREPVYFSIPISGPDGKYVNTLELKVGHEPVDDIYAFFASNGLFKKGWDFKSVVKQICVKPTVDCRRLKALKHFDRNFTMGGVGMGQLVIWEDEEVVDVLYSLRNKFNLTAADQIQGFNAICKKQDVYCQRTRAIVFQKTDISKLDYVKFGNETCKRQFVGVKFRSTFVNMPYGSNLASLLKEDPVKSVVEHPLFCVCILSLLLLILHAVTLIPRLKGKLHTSHKIVISVWIIVLVSVMQASLVEPDTAVDQAMHKHEGKLPDLIIFEDEEPVDALLKWGKLAAKDHHPIVREPIYWEILDELCTRTESLRCSRTRAWEFLSMGAMTYFGQEYPIDFYNSDVDPGEQNESHSTMAKAAAQFCERFSPPPDNCIRDITLHIAAQLESIDKKRLDSKCSYKRLGLEMDAPGLELYSKAALVARERKMNISPFRRVDNGTAAFDTWSKETSEAHTAIDTFQKIHDPESREWNDKPCVPYFGGALCAKTDKDGNMIIEV
;
A
#
# COMPACT_ATOMS: atom_id res chain seq x y z
N MET A 1 35.38 -24.02 24.47
CA MET A 1 36.82 -23.75 24.59
C MET A 1 37.33 -24.27 25.92
N LYS A 2 37.65 -25.57 25.94
CA LYS A 2 38.39 -26.24 27.00
C LYS A 2 39.78 -26.51 26.41
N LYS A 3 40.83 -26.01 27.08
CA LYS A 3 42.26 -26.37 27.01
C LYS A 3 43.12 -25.10 27.02
N ALA A 4 43.75 -24.84 28.17
CA ALA A 4 45.10 -24.30 28.34
C ALA A 4 45.20 -23.65 29.74
N LEU A 5 45.43 -24.47 30.78
CA LEU A 5 46.01 -24.00 32.04
C LEU A 5 46.56 -25.21 32.80
N ALA A 6 47.73 -25.64 32.35
CA ALA A 6 48.65 -26.50 33.07
C ALA A 6 50.05 -25.95 32.74
N ILE A 7 50.95 -25.91 33.72
CA ILE A 7 52.29 -25.25 33.73
C ILE A 7 52.12 -23.77 34.12
N VAL A 8 52.37 -23.29 35.34
CA VAL A 8 53.51 -23.44 36.24
C VAL A 8 53.03 -23.38 37.71
N ALA A 9 53.13 -24.48 38.43
CA ALA A 9 52.95 -24.55 39.90
C ALA A 9 54.20 -25.15 40.58
N SER A 10 55.38 -24.78 40.07
CA SER A 10 56.67 -25.27 40.56
C SER A 10 57.67 -24.12 40.47
N LEU A 11 57.70 -23.26 41.50
CA LEU A 11 58.88 -22.48 41.96
C LEU A 11 58.55 -21.41 43.05
N LEU A 12 57.58 -21.66 43.93
CA LEU A 12 57.47 -20.90 45.20
C LEU A 12 57.18 -21.88 46.34
N ASN A 13 58.16 -22.74 46.59
CA ASN A 13 58.35 -23.33 47.91
C ASN A 13 59.73 -22.89 48.40
N THR A 14 59.85 -21.61 48.77
CA THR A 14 60.92 -21.20 49.66
C THR A 14 60.56 -21.75 51.03
N ASN A 15 60.95 -23.00 51.26
CA ASN A 15 61.16 -23.53 52.59
C ASN A 15 62.05 -22.53 53.33
N VAL A 16 61.45 -21.77 54.25
CA VAL A 16 62.20 -21.19 55.36
C VAL A 16 62.75 -22.39 56.13
N ARG A 17 64.00 -22.70 55.86
CA ARG A 17 64.79 -23.65 56.61
C ARG A 17 64.83 -23.10 58.05
N ALA A 18 64.15 -23.77 58.96
CA ALA A 18 64.38 -23.58 60.38
C ALA A 18 65.80 -24.10 60.67
N GLU A 19 66.79 -23.24 60.46
CA GLU A 19 68.12 -23.45 61.00
C GLU A 19 68.03 -23.26 62.51
N ASN A 20 68.38 -24.31 63.22
CA ASN A 20 68.63 -24.30 64.65
C ASN A 20 69.50 -23.08 65.00
N ALA A 21 69.08 -22.31 65.99
CA ALA A 21 69.82 -21.17 66.50
C ALA A 21 71.22 -21.58 66.98
N PRO A 22 72.26 -20.85 66.53
CA PRO A 22 73.23 -20.34 67.49
C PRO A 22 73.58 -18.86 67.22
N ASN A 23 73.85 -18.12 68.30
CA ASN A 23 74.30 -16.73 68.31
C ASN A 23 73.38 -15.71 67.61
N SER A 24 72.35 -15.27 68.34
CA SER A 24 71.59 -14.08 67.93
C SER A 24 72.52 -12.87 67.88
N SER A 25 72.70 -12.28 66.69
CA SER A 25 73.41 -11.02 66.50
C SER A 25 72.96 -9.97 67.53
N PRO A 26 73.87 -9.09 68.00
CA PRO A 26 73.56 -8.15 69.06
C PRO A 26 72.40 -7.24 68.65
N ILE A 27 71.52 -6.95 69.61
CA ILE A 27 70.43 -5.99 69.42
C ILE A 27 71.06 -4.60 69.35
N ILE A 28 70.94 -3.94 68.20
CA ILE A 28 71.48 -2.59 67.99
C ILE A 28 70.40 -1.51 68.21
N PHE A 29 69.12 -1.89 68.18
CA PHE A 29 68.01 -1.00 68.52
C PHE A 29 66.82 -1.81 69.05
N GLN A 30 66.19 -1.31 70.12
CA GLN A 30 64.96 -1.88 70.66
C GLN A 30 64.07 -0.77 71.18
N ARG A 31 62.78 -0.79 70.80
CA ARG A 31 61.80 0.16 71.32
C ARG A 31 60.42 -0.46 71.45
N LEU A 32 59.71 -0.06 72.51
CA LEU A 32 58.29 -0.36 72.68
C LEU A 32 57.48 0.81 72.15
N ILE A 33 56.58 0.55 71.21
CA ILE A 33 55.73 1.54 70.55
C ILE A 33 54.31 1.30 71.03
N ASN A 34 53.71 2.33 71.61
CA ASN A 34 52.29 2.35 71.93
C ASN A 34 51.53 2.69 70.64
N ILE A 35 50.72 1.75 70.14
CA ILE A 35 49.95 1.94 68.90
C ILE A 35 48.61 2.60 69.22
N ASP A 36 47.97 2.15 70.29
CA ASP A 36 46.82 2.78 70.92
C ASP A 36 46.82 2.46 72.43
N GLU A 37 45.73 2.75 73.14
CA GLU A 37 45.60 2.49 74.58
C GLU A 37 45.65 0.98 74.94
N LYS A 38 45.54 0.07 73.96
CA LYS A 38 45.37 -1.37 74.18
C LYS A 38 46.51 -2.20 73.61
N TRP A 39 47.25 -1.70 72.63
CA TRP A 39 48.26 -2.46 71.90
C TRP A 39 49.64 -1.79 71.97
N GLN A 40 50.63 -2.61 72.36
CA GLN A 40 52.04 -2.25 72.33
C GLN A 40 52.78 -3.20 71.39
N ALA A 41 53.60 -2.64 70.50
CA ALA A 41 54.46 -3.41 69.62
C ALA A 41 55.92 -3.20 70.00
N LYS A 42 56.67 -4.30 70.08
CA LYS A 42 58.11 -4.27 70.34
C LYS A 42 58.87 -4.37 69.02
N VAL A 43 59.53 -3.29 68.62
CA VAL A 43 60.46 -3.28 67.47
C VAL A 43 61.85 -3.63 67.99
N ILE A 44 62.47 -4.65 67.41
CA ILE A 44 63.82 -5.11 67.72
C ILE A 44 64.59 -5.18 66.40
N ILE A 45 65.72 -4.50 66.32
CA ILE A 45 66.64 -4.55 65.17
C ILE A 45 67.98 -5.05 65.68
N ARG A 46 68.52 -6.08 65.02
CA ARG A 46 69.82 -6.68 65.31
C ARG A 46 70.84 -6.30 64.25
N GLU A 47 72.11 -6.43 64.60
CA GLU A 47 73.22 -6.21 63.68
C GLU A 47 73.08 -7.06 62.41
N GLY A 48 73.16 -6.40 61.25
CA GLY A 48 72.98 -7.01 59.93
C GLY A 48 71.54 -7.09 59.42
N GLN A 49 70.53 -6.74 60.24
CA GLN A 49 69.13 -6.63 59.78
C GLN A 49 68.87 -5.26 59.14
N GLU A 50 68.02 -5.23 58.12
CA GLU A 50 67.58 -3.98 57.51
C GLU A 50 66.46 -3.35 58.36
N PRO A 51 66.69 -2.15 58.94
CA PRO A 51 65.75 -1.57 59.90
C PRO A 51 64.31 -1.43 59.41
N VAL A 52 64.11 -1.02 58.14
CA VAL A 52 62.78 -0.79 57.59
C VAL A 52 61.94 -2.07 57.49
N ASP A 53 62.57 -3.22 57.24
CA ASP A 53 61.88 -4.51 57.16
C ASP A 53 61.39 -4.98 58.52
N GLU A 54 62.25 -4.84 59.54
CA GLU A 54 61.91 -5.19 60.92
C GLU A 54 60.82 -4.27 61.48
N ILE A 55 60.88 -2.97 61.18
CA ILE A 55 59.82 -2.01 61.54
C ILE A 55 58.50 -2.40 60.88
N PHE A 56 58.50 -2.70 59.58
CA PHE A 56 57.29 -3.12 58.88
C PHE A 56 56.73 -4.43 59.45
N ALA A 57 57.57 -5.46 59.61
CA ALA A 57 57.16 -6.78 60.11
C ALA A 57 56.57 -6.70 61.52
N ALA A 58 57.17 -5.91 62.41
CA ALA A 58 56.70 -5.73 63.78
C ALA A 58 55.36 -4.97 63.88
N LEU A 59 55.09 -4.05 62.95
CA LEU A 59 53.95 -3.13 63.03
C LEU A 59 52.79 -3.49 62.09
N ARG A 60 53.03 -4.32 61.07
CA ARG A 60 51.99 -4.80 60.13
C ARG A 60 50.78 -5.44 60.83
N PRO A 61 50.92 -6.32 61.85
CA PRO A 61 49.77 -6.96 62.49
C PRO A 61 48.76 -6.00 63.12
N TYR A 62 49.20 -4.77 63.42
CA TYR A 62 48.42 -3.76 64.09
C TYR A 62 47.84 -2.72 63.12
N GLY A 63 48.02 -2.88 61.81
CA GLY A 63 47.47 -1.95 60.80
C GLY A 63 48.01 -0.53 60.88
N VAL A 64 49.19 -0.32 61.48
CA VAL A 64 49.85 0.99 61.55
C VAL A 64 50.04 1.53 60.13
N ASN A 65 49.80 2.81 59.89
CA ASN A 65 49.99 3.39 58.56
C ASN A 65 51.48 3.68 58.26
N TYR A 66 51.80 3.91 57.00
CA TYR A 66 53.16 4.19 56.54
C TYR A 66 53.79 5.40 57.28
N ASN A 67 53.05 6.51 57.44
CA ASN A 67 53.57 7.72 58.08
C ASN A 67 54.04 7.47 59.52
N ALA A 68 53.28 6.69 60.31
CA ALA A 68 53.67 6.32 61.66
C ALA A 68 54.91 5.42 61.69
N ARG A 69 55.02 4.44 60.77
CA ARG A 69 56.23 3.63 60.62
C ARG A 69 57.44 4.47 60.22
N ARG A 70 57.25 5.48 59.37
CA ARG A 70 58.32 6.37 58.92
C ARG A 70 58.90 7.20 60.08
N ILE A 71 58.06 7.70 60.98
CA ILE A 71 58.50 8.41 62.19
C ILE A 71 59.44 7.52 63.02
N ILE A 72 59.10 6.24 63.18
CA ILE A 72 59.93 5.28 63.93
C ILE A 72 61.25 5.02 63.20
N PHE A 73 61.24 4.90 61.88
CA PHE A 73 62.48 4.76 61.12
C PHE A 73 63.38 5.99 61.22
N ASP A 74 62.81 7.21 61.22
CA ASP A 74 63.58 8.43 61.45
C ASP A 74 64.18 8.51 62.86
N GLU A 75 63.56 7.87 63.86
CA GLU A 75 64.17 7.68 65.19
C GLU A 75 65.33 6.68 65.14
N VAL A 76 65.21 5.59 64.40
CA VAL A 76 66.29 4.61 64.20
C VAL A 76 67.50 5.26 63.51
N LYS A 77 67.26 6.10 62.49
CA LYS A 77 68.33 6.88 61.83
C LYS A 77 69.02 7.84 62.79
N ARG A 78 68.25 8.55 63.64
CA ARG A 78 68.81 9.42 64.68
C ARG A 78 69.62 8.67 65.74
N ALA A 79 69.33 7.39 65.95
CA ALA A 79 70.11 6.52 66.84
C ALA A 79 71.42 6.00 66.20
N GLY A 80 71.74 6.36 64.96
CA GLY A 80 72.98 5.99 64.29
C GLY A 80 73.03 4.55 63.76
N VAL A 81 71.88 3.88 63.67
CA VAL A 81 71.78 2.53 63.10
C VAL A 81 71.97 2.59 61.60
N SER A 82 72.91 1.80 61.07
CA SER A 82 73.16 1.69 59.63
C SER A 82 71.95 1.07 58.91
N TYR A 83 71.62 1.60 57.74
CA TYR A 83 70.55 1.12 56.87
C TYR A 83 71.02 1.14 55.42
N SER A 84 70.49 0.25 54.58
CA SER A 84 70.83 0.19 53.15
C SER A 84 69.73 0.76 52.25
N ARG A 85 68.50 0.87 52.75
CA ARG A 85 67.35 1.39 51.99
C ARG A 85 66.37 2.21 52.83
N GLU A 86 65.63 3.08 52.16
CA GLU A 86 64.67 3.99 52.80
C GLU A 86 63.28 3.36 53.01
N TYR A 87 62.99 2.24 52.32
CA TYR A 87 61.68 1.57 52.32
C TYR A 87 61.82 0.05 52.42
N ALA A 88 60.88 -0.59 53.11
CA ALA A 88 60.82 -2.05 53.16
C ALA A 88 60.31 -2.60 51.82
N ILE A 89 60.92 -3.65 51.29
CA ILE A 89 60.40 -4.35 50.11
C ILE A 89 59.33 -5.33 50.58
N LEU A 90 58.08 -5.04 50.27
CA LEU A 90 56.93 -5.85 50.70
C LEU A 90 56.70 -7.04 49.78
N PHE A 91 56.96 -6.84 48.48
CA PHE A 91 56.78 -7.85 47.46
C PHE A 91 57.79 -7.66 46.35
N SER A 92 58.37 -8.75 45.87
CA SER A 92 59.24 -8.74 44.69
C SER A 92 58.97 -9.99 43.86
N GLN A 93 58.66 -9.83 42.58
CA GLN A 93 58.41 -10.92 41.67
C GLN A 93 59.00 -10.62 40.30
N ARG A 94 59.74 -11.57 39.73
CA ARG A 94 60.15 -11.50 38.33
C ARG A 94 58.94 -11.75 37.43
N ILE A 95 58.62 -10.77 36.61
CA ILE A 95 57.57 -10.83 35.59
C ILE A 95 58.22 -11.26 34.27
N VAL A 96 57.67 -12.30 33.67
CA VAL A 96 58.05 -12.80 32.35
C VAL A 96 56.77 -12.90 31.53
N LEU A 97 56.70 -12.18 30.41
CA LEU A 97 55.56 -12.25 29.49
C LEU A 97 55.83 -13.32 28.41
N GLU A 98 54.76 -13.87 27.83
CA GLU A 98 54.89 -14.92 26.80
C GLU A 98 55.73 -14.44 25.60
N HIS A 99 56.43 -15.38 24.95
CA HIS A 99 57.34 -15.17 23.81
C HIS A 99 58.61 -14.36 24.12
N ASP A 100 59.09 -14.34 25.36
CA ASP A 100 60.30 -13.62 25.80
C ASP A 100 60.27 -12.11 25.46
N SER A 101 59.09 -11.55 25.23
CA SER A 101 58.90 -10.15 24.84
C SER A 101 59.29 -9.16 25.95
N PHE A 102 59.29 -9.62 27.21
CA PHE A 102 59.66 -8.82 28.36
C PHE A 102 60.08 -9.68 29.56
N SER A 103 61.15 -9.27 30.23
CA SER A 103 61.52 -9.77 31.57
C SER A 103 61.96 -8.61 32.45
N GLY A 104 61.28 -8.41 33.58
CA GLY A 104 61.59 -7.36 34.55
C GLY A 104 61.21 -7.79 35.97
N THR A 105 61.85 -7.20 36.97
CA THR A 105 61.52 -7.46 38.38
C THR A 105 60.55 -6.39 38.86
N PHE A 106 59.32 -6.80 39.18
CA PHE A 106 58.36 -5.94 39.84
C PHE A 106 58.66 -5.92 41.33
N ALA A 107 58.81 -4.73 41.91
CA ALA A 107 58.99 -4.52 43.34
C ALA A 107 57.91 -3.58 43.88
N PHE A 108 57.35 -3.90 45.04
CA PHE A 108 56.42 -3.05 45.78
C PHE A 108 57.02 -2.75 47.15
N GLU A 109 57.17 -1.47 47.44
CA GLU A 109 57.83 -0.95 48.63
C GLU A 109 56.82 -0.30 49.60
N ASP A 110 57.16 -0.30 50.88
CA ASP A 110 56.39 0.40 51.92
C ASP A 110 56.67 1.90 51.92
N ASN A 111 56.23 2.61 50.88
CA ASN A 111 56.40 4.06 50.72
C ASN A 111 55.07 4.83 50.74
N GLY A 112 53.97 4.15 51.11
CA GLY A 112 52.62 4.71 51.09
C GLY A 112 51.96 4.75 49.71
N SER A 113 52.62 4.23 48.66
CA SER A 113 52.03 4.15 47.32
C SER A 113 50.84 3.19 47.30
N GLU A 114 49.81 3.56 46.53
CA GLU A 114 48.69 2.68 46.26
C GLU A 114 49.14 1.51 45.36
N PRO A 115 48.88 0.24 45.74
CA PRO A 115 49.35 -0.91 44.96
C PRO A 115 48.97 -0.90 43.48
N ILE A 116 47.76 -0.42 43.13
CA ILE A 116 47.33 -0.34 41.74
C ILE A 116 48.12 0.70 40.93
N ASP A 117 48.58 1.79 41.55
CA ASP A 117 49.40 2.81 40.90
C ASP A 117 50.81 2.29 40.64
N VAL A 118 51.38 1.50 41.56
CA VAL A 118 52.70 0.87 41.38
C VAL A 118 52.69 -0.13 40.22
N ILE A 119 51.64 -0.94 40.11
CA ILE A 119 51.45 -1.83 38.94
C ILE A 119 51.35 -1.00 37.66
N TYR A 120 50.57 0.08 37.67
CA TYR A 120 50.42 0.94 36.49
C TYR A 120 51.72 1.62 36.07
N ASN A 121 52.48 2.16 37.01
CA ASN A 121 53.78 2.78 36.75
C ASN A 121 54.78 1.77 36.19
N PHE A 122 54.86 0.56 36.77
CA PHE A 122 55.70 -0.52 36.24
C PHE A 122 55.34 -0.85 34.79
N VAL A 123 54.05 -0.98 34.50
CA VAL A 123 53.56 -1.28 33.16
C VAL A 123 53.89 -0.17 32.17
N LYS A 124 53.73 1.09 32.57
CA LYS A 124 54.01 2.27 31.75
C LYS A 124 55.51 2.46 31.50
N GLU A 125 56.34 2.31 32.53
CA GLU A 125 57.80 2.41 32.45
C GLU A 125 58.39 1.40 31.46
N HIS A 126 57.80 0.21 31.39
CA HIS A 126 58.26 -0.86 30.51
C HIS A 126 57.47 -0.96 29.19
N SER A 127 56.55 -0.03 28.91
CA SER A 127 55.73 0.01 27.68
C SER A 127 54.97 -1.28 27.39
N ILE A 128 54.37 -1.89 28.43
CA ILE A 128 53.60 -3.16 28.35
C ILE A 128 52.12 -2.96 28.70
N GLU A 129 51.52 -1.82 28.33
CA GLU A 129 50.17 -1.39 28.71
C GLU A 129 49.06 -2.38 28.34
N SER A 130 49.24 -3.14 27.26
CA SER A 130 48.33 -4.21 26.83
C SER A 130 48.17 -5.33 27.86
N HIS A 131 49.16 -5.53 28.73
CA HIS A 131 49.17 -6.56 29.77
C HIS A 131 48.68 -6.06 31.14
N PHE A 132 48.27 -4.80 31.24
CA PHE A 132 47.87 -4.18 32.50
C PHE A 132 46.81 -4.99 33.24
N ASP A 133 45.70 -5.34 32.59
CA ASP A 133 44.59 -6.04 33.27
C ASP A 133 45.01 -7.44 33.76
N GLY A 134 45.87 -8.14 33.00
CA GLY A 134 46.43 -9.43 33.41
C GLY A 134 47.31 -9.31 34.66
N LEU A 135 48.17 -8.28 34.70
CA LEU A 135 49.03 -8.01 35.86
C LEU A 135 48.23 -7.55 37.08
N VAL A 136 47.21 -6.70 36.89
CA VAL A 136 46.31 -6.28 37.98
C VAL A 136 45.60 -7.48 38.60
N ASN A 137 45.02 -8.36 37.78
CA ASN A 137 44.32 -9.54 38.28
C ASN A 137 45.23 -10.52 39.02
N SER A 138 46.52 -10.58 38.67
CA SER A 138 47.50 -11.49 39.28
C SER A 138 48.17 -10.91 40.53
N LEU A 139 48.56 -9.63 40.48
CA LEU A 139 49.38 -8.99 41.51
C LEU A 139 48.55 -8.27 42.55
N LEU A 140 47.50 -7.54 42.15
CA LEU A 140 46.75 -6.67 43.07
C LEU A 140 46.21 -7.43 44.30
N PRO A 141 45.59 -8.64 44.18
CA PRO A 141 45.14 -9.38 45.36
C PRO A 141 46.26 -9.67 46.36
N LYS A 142 47.45 -10.06 45.87
CA LYS A 142 48.63 -10.34 46.71
C LYS A 142 49.16 -9.09 47.39
N LEU A 143 49.19 -7.97 46.67
CA LEU A 143 49.64 -6.69 47.23
C LEU A 143 48.66 -6.16 48.28
N CYS A 144 47.36 -6.34 48.08
CA CYS A 144 46.33 -5.91 49.03
C CYS A 144 46.32 -6.71 50.34
N GLU A 145 46.92 -7.91 50.38
CA GLU A 145 47.18 -8.64 51.62
C GLU A 145 48.34 -8.03 52.42
N LEU A 146 49.28 -7.38 51.74
CA LEU A 146 50.50 -6.80 52.32
C LEU A 146 50.31 -5.35 52.75
N ALA A 147 49.55 -4.57 51.98
CA ALA A 147 49.26 -3.16 52.23
C ALA A 147 47.78 -2.84 51.95
N PRO A 148 47.19 -1.84 52.61
CA PRO A 148 45.81 -1.46 52.38
C PRO A 148 45.62 -0.91 50.95
N CYS A 149 44.71 -1.53 50.19
CA CYS A 149 44.27 -1.03 48.89
C CYS A 149 43.02 -0.17 49.06
N GLN A 150 43.08 1.09 48.66
CA GLN A 150 41.95 2.01 48.66
C GLN A 150 41.24 2.07 47.30
N ARG A 151 41.95 1.74 46.20
CA ARG A 151 41.47 1.89 44.83
C ARG A 151 41.64 0.61 44.03
N LYS A 152 40.72 0.42 43.07
CA LYS A 152 40.77 -0.64 42.05
C LYS A 152 41.27 -0.15 40.70
N ARG A 153 41.35 1.17 40.51
CA ARG A 153 41.79 1.81 39.27
C ARG A 153 42.98 2.71 39.57
N PRO A 154 44.03 2.67 38.74
CA PRO A 154 45.18 3.52 38.96
C PRO A 154 44.83 4.97 38.66
N ARG A 155 45.54 5.87 39.32
CA ARG A 155 45.55 7.31 39.09
C ARG A 155 46.47 7.60 37.91
N ILE A 156 45.94 8.23 36.88
CA ILE A 156 46.69 8.60 35.68
C ILE A 156 47.12 10.07 35.71
N TRP A 157 46.45 10.90 36.50
CA TRP A 157 46.81 12.29 36.72
C TRP A 157 46.38 12.75 38.12
N PHE A 158 47.23 13.55 38.77
CA PHE A 158 46.96 14.11 40.09
C PHE A 158 47.81 15.35 40.31
N ASN A 159 47.18 16.46 40.67
CA ASN A 159 47.85 17.65 41.18
C ASN A 159 46.91 18.44 42.10
N GLU A 160 47.50 19.20 43.01
CA GLU A 160 46.81 20.29 43.68
C GLU A 160 46.64 21.45 42.69
N VAL A 161 45.40 21.90 42.50
CA VAL A 161 45.10 23.04 41.64
C VAL A 161 45.07 24.27 42.53
N THR A 162 45.90 25.25 42.22
CA THR A 162 45.99 26.51 42.95
C THR A 162 45.47 27.67 42.11
N HIS A 163 44.99 28.71 42.78
CA HIS A 163 44.62 29.98 42.18
C HIS A 163 45.90 30.82 41.91
N SER A 164 45.76 31.92 41.16
CA SER A 164 46.91 32.78 40.80
C SER A 164 47.61 33.43 42.00
N ASP A 165 46.92 33.53 43.13
CA ASP A 165 47.46 34.03 44.41
C ASP A 165 48.10 32.93 45.27
N GLY A 166 48.16 31.69 44.78
CA GLY A 166 48.68 30.53 45.50
C GLY A 166 47.66 29.82 46.39
N THR A 167 46.41 30.29 46.48
CA THR A 167 45.36 29.65 47.27
C THR A 167 44.99 28.30 46.67
N GLY A 168 45.02 27.23 47.45
CA GLY A 168 44.58 25.90 47.01
C GLY A 168 43.08 25.88 46.69
N LEU A 169 42.73 25.55 45.45
CA LEU A 169 41.35 25.35 44.99
C LEU A 169 40.87 23.91 45.22
N GLY A 170 41.80 23.02 45.57
CA GLY A 170 41.56 21.61 45.85
C GLY A 170 42.39 20.70 44.96
N THR A 171 42.25 19.40 45.19
CA THR A 171 43.00 18.38 44.46
C THR A 171 42.16 17.83 43.31
N LEU A 172 42.73 17.78 42.12
CA LEU A 172 42.12 17.13 40.96
C LEU A 172 42.82 15.78 40.75
N GLU A 173 42.02 14.71 40.76
CA GLU A 173 42.46 13.33 40.54
C GLU A 173 41.69 12.75 39.36
N ILE A 174 42.40 12.12 38.42
CA ILE A 174 41.80 11.41 37.28
C ILE A 174 42.28 9.96 37.32
N LEU A 175 41.34 9.02 37.32
CA LEU A 175 41.63 7.59 37.33
C LEU A 175 41.57 7.01 35.91
N LYS A 176 42.22 5.87 35.70
CA LYS A 176 42.17 5.16 34.41
C LYS A 176 40.72 4.81 34.05
N GLY A 177 40.32 5.17 32.82
CA GLY A 177 38.98 4.97 32.31
C GLY A 177 37.99 6.09 32.63
N ASP A 178 38.39 7.11 33.40
CA ASP A 178 37.62 8.33 33.52
C ASP A 178 37.83 9.21 32.28
N GLU A 179 36.79 9.93 31.88
CA GLU A 179 36.93 10.97 30.86
C GLU A 179 37.36 12.28 31.52
N ALA A 180 38.55 12.77 31.16
CA ALA A 180 39.16 13.95 31.77
C ALA A 180 38.23 15.17 31.74
N ALA A 181 37.52 15.40 30.62
CA ALA A 181 36.59 16.51 30.49
C ALA A 181 35.49 16.49 31.58
N ASP A 182 34.92 15.32 31.89
CA ASP A 182 33.85 15.20 32.89
C ASP A 182 34.37 15.40 34.32
N ILE A 183 35.55 14.86 34.62
CA ILE A 183 36.15 14.96 35.97
C ILE A 183 36.58 16.40 36.26
N ILE A 184 37.20 17.05 35.28
CA ILE A 184 37.60 18.47 35.37
C ILE A 184 36.36 19.34 35.50
N ASP A 185 35.33 19.10 34.70
CA ASP A 185 34.07 19.84 34.83
C ASP A 185 33.46 19.68 36.23
N GLY A 186 33.36 18.45 36.73
CA GLY A 186 32.88 18.19 38.08
C GLY A 186 33.72 18.85 39.17
N PHE A 187 35.05 18.92 38.99
CA PHE A 187 35.94 19.67 39.87
C PHE A 187 35.63 21.18 39.83
N VAL A 188 35.59 21.77 38.63
CA VAL A 188 35.30 23.21 38.45
C VAL A 188 33.93 23.59 39.00
N GLN A 189 32.92 22.72 38.86
CA GLN A 189 31.59 23.00 39.39
C GLN A 189 31.55 23.01 40.93
N ARG A 190 32.39 22.20 41.59
CA ARG A 190 32.49 22.13 43.06
C ARG A 190 33.26 23.28 43.70
N ILE A 191 34.13 23.98 42.94
CA ILE A 191 34.88 25.12 43.46
C ILE A 191 33.89 26.21 43.90
N SER A 192 33.95 26.60 45.17
CA SER A 192 33.10 27.65 45.74
C SER A 192 33.68 29.06 45.56
N VAL A 193 34.99 29.16 45.31
CA VAL A 193 35.70 30.42 45.07
C VAL A 193 35.43 30.91 43.65
N GLY A 194 35.32 32.23 43.46
CA GLY A 194 35.13 32.83 42.14
C GLY A 194 36.37 32.68 41.27
N VAL A 195 36.37 31.72 40.35
CA VAL A 195 37.46 31.46 39.38
C VAL A 195 37.27 32.21 38.04
N GLY A 196 36.47 33.28 38.03
CA GLY A 196 36.07 33.98 36.82
C GLY A 196 35.14 33.14 35.93
N ASP A 197 35.39 33.15 34.62
CA ASP A 197 34.66 32.31 33.67
C ASP A 197 35.05 30.83 33.84
N ARG A 198 34.13 30.04 34.40
CA ARG A 198 34.32 28.61 34.64
C ARG A 198 34.62 27.82 33.37
N LYS A 199 34.09 28.23 32.21
CA LYS A 199 34.32 27.54 30.93
C LYS A 199 35.78 27.74 30.48
N VAL A 200 36.26 28.98 30.52
CA VAL A 200 37.65 29.32 30.20
C VAL A 200 38.62 28.64 31.19
N PHE A 201 38.31 28.65 32.48
CA PHE A 201 39.12 27.98 33.50
C PHE A 201 39.19 26.47 33.26
N ARG A 202 38.07 25.82 32.95
CA ARG A 202 37.99 24.40 32.61
C ARG A 202 38.82 24.08 31.36
N GLU A 203 38.71 24.87 30.29
CA GLU A 203 39.48 24.68 29.06
C GLU A 203 40.98 24.79 29.29
N ASN A 204 41.43 25.74 30.11
CA ASN A 204 42.84 25.87 30.49
C ASN A 204 43.32 24.64 31.28
N LEU A 205 42.54 24.17 32.24
CA LEU A 205 42.89 22.98 33.04
C LEU A 205 42.92 21.72 32.17
N LEU A 206 41.95 21.57 31.27
CA LEU A 206 41.91 20.49 30.30
C LEU A 206 43.13 20.52 29.37
N ASN A 207 43.55 21.69 28.87
CA ASN A 207 44.75 21.82 28.05
C ASN A 207 46.04 21.40 28.77
N VAL A 208 46.13 21.60 30.09
CA VAL A 208 47.27 21.13 30.90
C VAL A 208 47.20 19.62 31.09
N VAL A 209 46.03 19.10 31.46
CA VAL A 209 45.81 17.66 31.71
C VAL A 209 46.03 16.84 30.44
N CYS A 210 45.44 17.25 29.31
CA CYS A 210 45.48 16.51 28.05
C CYS A 210 46.86 16.52 27.36
N LYS A 211 47.82 17.34 27.85
CA LYS A 211 49.24 17.21 27.47
C LYS A 211 49.92 16.04 28.17
N ALA A 212 49.43 15.64 29.35
CA ALA A 212 50.00 14.58 30.18
C ALA A 212 49.29 13.23 30.01
N ILE A 213 48.00 13.24 29.67
CA ILE A 213 47.18 12.06 29.44
C ILE A 213 46.38 12.18 28.15
N VAL A 214 45.95 11.04 27.60
CA VAL A 214 45.07 11.01 26.42
C VAL A 214 43.64 11.38 26.84
N CYS A 215 43.13 12.49 26.30
CA CYS A 215 41.73 12.87 26.44
C CYS A 215 40.96 12.47 25.18
N SER A 216 39.78 11.87 25.33
CA SER A 216 38.97 11.49 24.17
C SER A 216 38.14 12.66 23.64
N ARG A 217 37.80 13.62 24.50
CA ARG A 217 37.01 14.80 24.13
C ARG A 217 37.32 16.02 24.99
N VAL A 218 36.82 17.16 24.53
CA VAL A 218 36.99 18.46 25.20
C VAL A 218 35.72 19.04 25.81
N ILE A 219 34.55 18.55 25.39
CA ILE A 219 33.25 19.00 25.89
C ILE A 219 32.77 17.97 26.92
N PRO A 220 32.41 18.38 28.15
CA PRO A 220 31.92 17.45 29.17
C PRO A 220 30.49 16.99 28.92
N VAL A 221 30.14 15.85 29.49
CA VAL A 221 28.75 15.37 29.60
C VAL A 221 28.12 16.06 30.80
N VAL A 222 27.11 16.87 30.52
CA VAL A 222 26.38 17.63 31.55
C VAL A 222 25.21 16.81 32.10
N PHE A 223 24.66 15.91 31.28
CA PHE A 223 23.59 15.01 31.70
C PHE A 223 23.79 13.61 31.14
N ARG A 224 23.68 12.61 32.02
CA ARG A 224 23.76 11.19 31.66
C ARG A 224 22.56 10.48 32.24
N LYS A 225 21.85 9.72 31.40
CA LYS A 225 20.76 8.85 31.83
C LYS A 225 20.94 7.43 31.30
N ALA A 226 21.01 6.47 32.20
CA ALA A 226 20.97 5.05 31.85
C ALA A 226 19.58 4.67 31.38
N ILE A 227 19.50 4.08 30.18
CA ILE A 227 18.27 3.54 29.62
C ILE A 227 18.26 2.03 29.87
N LYS A 228 17.13 1.56 30.41
CA LYS A 228 16.86 0.15 30.67
C LYS A 228 15.63 -0.27 29.88
N ASP A 229 15.57 -1.53 29.45
CA ASP A 229 14.34 -2.08 28.87
C ASP A 229 13.29 -2.40 29.94
N LYS A 230 12.15 -2.96 29.50
CA LYS A 230 11.04 -3.36 30.37
C LYS A 230 11.45 -4.43 31.39
N ASP A 231 12.48 -5.21 31.08
CA ASP A 231 13.03 -6.27 31.94
C ASP A 231 14.13 -5.74 32.87
N GLY A 232 14.43 -4.43 32.81
CA GLY A 232 15.45 -3.78 33.62
C GLY A 232 16.88 -3.96 33.08
N ASN A 233 17.06 -4.58 31.92
CA ASN A 233 18.38 -4.76 31.31
C ASN A 233 18.89 -3.43 30.77
N PHE A 234 20.16 -3.16 31.03
CA PHE A 234 20.83 -1.97 30.52
C PHE A 234 20.93 -1.99 28.99
N LYS A 235 20.51 -0.89 28.36
CA LYS A 235 20.52 -0.71 26.91
C LYS A 235 21.50 0.36 26.42
N GLY A 236 22.08 1.12 27.34
CA GLY A 236 23.01 2.19 27.03
C GLY A 236 22.72 3.45 27.84
N ASN A 237 23.56 4.47 27.65
CA ASN A 237 23.38 5.78 28.27
C ASN A 237 23.03 6.81 27.21
N ILE A 238 22.05 7.67 27.49
CA ILE A 238 21.91 8.94 26.77
C ILE A 238 22.85 9.93 27.47
N GLU A 239 23.84 10.39 26.72
CA GLU A 239 24.80 11.40 27.14
C GLU A 239 24.54 12.68 26.37
N ILE A 240 24.36 13.78 27.10
CA ILE A 240 24.10 15.11 26.55
C ILE A 240 25.29 15.99 26.93
N PHE A 241 25.98 16.49 25.91
CA PHE A 241 27.14 17.34 26.07
C PHE A 241 26.74 18.77 26.42
N GLU A 242 27.66 19.53 27.01
CA GLU A 242 27.47 20.97 27.22
C GLU A 242 27.12 21.67 25.90
N ASP A 243 26.17 22.62 25.97
CA ASP A 243 25.67 23.38 24.81
C ASP A 243 24.99 22.54 23.71
N GLU A 244 24.82 21.22 23.89
CA GLU A 244 24.10 20.34 22.96
C GLU A 244 22.58 20.49 23.14
N GLU A 245 21.85 20.37 22.03
CA GLU A 245 20.39 20.25 22.06
C GLU A 245 20.00 18.87 22.59
N VAL A 246 19.18 18.83 23.65
CA VAL A 246 18.72 17.57 24.27
C VAL A 246 18.13 16.63 23.23
N ILE A 247 17.38 17.17 22.26
CA ILE A 247 16.74 16.37 21.23
C ILE A 247 17.75 15.69 20.27
N ASP A 248 18.89 16.33 19.98
CA ASP A 248 19.92 15.74 19.11
C ASP A 248 20.58 14.56 19.79
N ALA A 249 20.92 14.69 21.07
CA ALA A 249 21.52 13.62 21.86
C ALA A 249 20.59 12.39 21.95
N VAL A 250 19.28 12.63 22.14
CA VAL A 250 18.27 11.58 22.21
C VAL A 250 18.13 10.87 20.86
N VAL A 251 18.04 11.61 19.75
CA VAL A 251 17.91 11.01 18.42
C VAL A 251 19.18 10.29 18.00
N ARG A 252 20.36 10.83 18.31
CA ARG A 252 21.65 10.14 18.16
C ARG A 252 21.62 8.78 18.85
N PHE A 253 21.20 8.73 20.11
CA PHE A 253 21.08 7.47 20.86
C PHE A 253 20.08 6.50 20.23
N ILE A 254 18.88 6.97 19.84
CA ILE A 254 17.85 6.13 19.21
C ILE A 254 18.40 5.48 17.93
N ARG A 255 19.03 6.28 17.06
CA ARG A 255 19.54 5.80 15.77
C ARG A 255 20.74 4.85 15.92
N GLN A 256 21.68 5.17 16.82
CA GLN A 256 22.87 4.33 17.06
C GLN A 256 22.55 3.02 17.79
N SER A 257 21.63 3.05 18.75
CA SER A 257 21.28 1.88 19.56
C SER A 257 20.47 0.84 18.78
N LYS A 258 19.79 1.26 17.69
CA LYS A 258 18.88 0.42 16.88
C LYS A 258 17.81 -0.29 17.73
N LEU A 259 17.45 0.29 18.87
CA LEU A 259 16.45 -0.26 19.77
C LEU A 259 15.06 0.10 19.28
N SER A 260 14.13 -0.85 19.37
CA SER A 260 12.70 -0.57 19.20
C SER A 260 12.17 0.10 20.47
N LEU A 261 12.18 1.43 20.48
CA LEU A 261 11.70 2.27 21.57
C LEU A 261 10.54 3.13 21.09
N ASP A 262 9.64 3.48 22.02
CA ASP A 262 8.69 4.57 21.76
C ASP A 262 9.47 5.89 21.74
N GLU A 263 9.81 6.34 20.53
CA GLU A 263 10.62 7.55 20.32
C GLU A 263 9.97 8.79 20.95
N ILE A 264 8.64 8.90 20.91
CA ILE A 264 7.91 10.07 21.42
C ILE A 264 7.97 10.08 22.94
N ALA A 265 7.68 8.94 23.58
CA ALA A 265 7.73 8.83 25.03
C ALA A 265 9.14 9.11 25.58
N LEU A 266 10.18 8.58 24.92
CA LEU A 266 11.57 8.81 25.33
C LEU A 266 11.97 10.29 25.18
N LYS A 267 11.62 10.93 24.06
CA LYS A 267 11.88 12.37 23.85
C LYS A 267 11.23 13.22 24.94
N ASN A 268 9.94 12.99 25.21
CA ASN A 268 9.21 13.72 26.25
C ASN A 268 9.80 13.51 27.64
N TYR A 269 10.16 12.26 27.98
CA TYR A 269 10.84 11.94 29.23
C TYR A 269 12.16 12.71 29.37
N MET A 270 12.97 12.72 28.31
CA MET A 270 14.27 13.38 28.32
C MET A 270 14.16 14.90 28.39
N PHE A 271 13.19 15.52 27.71
CA PHE A 271 12.93 16.95 27.87
C PHE A 271 12.56 17.32 29.31
N GLN A 272 11.68 16.54 29.95
CA GLN A 272 11.29 16.79 31.34
C GLN A 272 12.47 16.67 32.32
N GLN A 273 13.41 15.76 32.07
CA GLN A 273 14.54 15.52 32.97
C GLN A 273 15.72 16.45 32.72
N ALA A 274 16.00 16.80 31.47
CA ALA A 274 17.23 17.51 31.09
C ALA A 274 17.05 19.02 30.89
N CYS A 275 15.88 19.50 30.45
CA CYS A 275 15.71 20.92 30.10
C CYS A 275 15.72 21.91 31.27
N GLY A 276 15.69 21.42 32.51
CA GLY A 276 15.90 22.25 33.70
C GLY A 276 17.38 22.60 33.96
N ILE A 277 18.32 22.03 33.20
CA ILE A 277 19.75 22.20 33.40
C ILE A 277 20.26 23.34 32.52
N SER A 278 20.77 24.42 33.14
CA SER A 278 21.15 25.68 32.48
C SER A 278 22.25 25.57 31.41
N ARG A 279 23.00 24.46 31.40
CA ARG A 279 24.12 24.20 30.47
C ARG A 279 23.73 23.34 29.26
N LEU A 280 22.46 22.99 29.16
CA LEU A 280 21.88 22.24 28.04
C LEU A 280 20.95 23.14 27.23
N ARG A 281 20.79 22.83 25.94
CA ARG A 281 19.84 23.54 25.08
C ARG A 281 18.57 22.72 24.88
N CYS A 282 17.44 23.42 24.98
CA CYS A 282 16.13 22.88 24.71
C CYS A 282 15.30 23.90 23.93
N THR A 283 15.86 24.43 22.83
CA THR A 283 15.16 25.47 22.07
C THR A 283 14.24 24.88 21.01
N ARG A 284 14.30 23.56 20.78
CA ARG A 284 13.51 22.87 19.75
C ARG A 284 13.13 21.43 20.13
N ASN A 285 12.09 20.94 19.47
CA ASN A 285 11.52 19.60 19.66
C ASN A 285 11.83 18.60 18.53
N VAL A 286 12.57 19.03 17.50
CA VAL A 286 12.95 18.21 16.33
C VAL A 286 14.46 18.20 16.23
N ALA A 287 15.07 17.01 16.12
CA ALA A 287 16.52 16.86 15.99
C ALA A 287 17.06 17.31 14.63
N VAL A 288 18.30 17.82 14.63
CA VAL A 288 19.11 17.99 13.43
C VAL A 288 19.94 16.73 13.28
N VAL A 289 19.66 15.95 12.24
CA VAL A 289 20.34 14.66 12.00
C VAL A 289 21.55 14.81 11.09
N TYR A 290 21.63 15.92 10.35
CA TYR A 290 22.77 16.23 9.49
C TYR A 290 22.96 17.73 9.39
N GLN A 291 24.20 18.17 9.58
CA GLN A 291 24.60 19.56 9.38
C GLN A 291 26.01 19.60 8.82
N GLN A 292 26.17 20.08 7.59
CA GLN A 292 27.48 20.18 6.96
C GLN A 292 27.60 21.48 6.16
N ARG A 293 28.78 22.12 6.25
CA ARG A 293 29.15 23.23 5.37
C ARG A 293 29.49 22.67 3.99
N ILE A 294 28.79 23.13 2.97
CA ILE A 294 28.99 22.69 1.59
C ILE A 294 29.82 23.74 0.86
N ASN A 295 30.93 23.30 0.30
CA ASN A 295 31.83 24.14 -0.49
C ASN A 295 31.65 23.83 -1.98
N SER A 296 31.87 24.84 -2.82
CA SER A 296 31.94 24.74 -4.27
C SER A 296 33.25 24.05 -4.72
N ALA A 297 33.33 23.69 -5.99
CA ALA A 297 34.50 23.02 -6.58
C ALA A 297 35.79 23.85 -6.51
N ASP A 298 35.67 25.18 -6.40
CA ASP A 298 36.76 26.12 -6.19
C ASP A 298 37.16 26.28 -4.70
N GLY A 299 36.51 25.54 -3.80
CA GLY A 299 36.71 25.61 -2.35
C GLY A 299 35.98 26.77 -1.68
N SER A 300 35.25 27.61 -2.42
CA SER A 300 34.45 28.69 -1.84
C SER A 300 33.25 28.12 -1.07
N HIS A 301 32.90 28.72 0.06
CA HIS A 301 31.76 28.29 0.87
C HIS A 301 30.44 28.71 0.21
N ILE A 302 29.57 27.74 -0.09
CA ILE A 302 28.23 28.02 -0.62
C ILE A 302 27.29 28.36 0.54
N ASN A 303 26.94 27.35 1.33
CA ASN A 303 26.04 27.49 2.48
C ASN A 303 26.09 26.24 3.37
N VAL A 304 25.36 26.26 4.49
CA VAL A 304 25.18 25.09 5.37
C VAL A 304 23.95 24.32 4.93
N LEU A 305 24.09 23.00 4.72
CA LEU A 305 22.96 22.09 4.57
C LEU A 305 22.58 21.57 5.96
N THR A 306 21.31 21.72 6.32
CA THR A 306 20.74 21.20 7.58
C THR A 306 19.55 20.32 7.25
N ILE A 307 19.53 19.10 7.79
CA ILE A 307 18.44 18.14 7.62
C ILE A 307 17.91 17.77 9.00
N LYS A 308 16.59 17.87 9.16
CA LYS A 308 15.90 17.51 10.39
C LYS A 308 15.41 16.06 10.35
N GLU A 309 15.21 15.46 11.51
CA GLU A 309 14.83 14.04 11.61
C GLU A 309 13.49 13.66 10.96
N ASN A 310 12.62 14.64 10.73
CA ASN A 310 11.29 14.46 10.14
C ASN A 310 11.24 14.84 8.64
N GLU A 311 12.36 15.24 8.05
CA GLU A 311 12.45 15.58 6.63
C GLU A 311 12.98 14.38 5.84
N GLU A 312 12.48 14.20 4.61
CA GLU A 312 13.13 13.28 3.67
C GLU A 312 14.41 13.95 3.14
N PRO A 313 15.58 13.30 3.29
CA PRO A 313 16.85 13.91 2.89
C PRO A 313 16.91 14.33 1.42
N ALA A 314 16.30 13.55 0.52
CA ALA A 314 16.23 13.90 -0.90
C ALA A 314 15.55 15.26 -1.13
N ASP A 315 14.43 15.52 -0.43
CA ASP A 315 13.69 16.78 -0.59
C ASP A 315 14.44 17.95 0.04
N ALA A 316 15.05 17.72 1.21
CA ALA A 316 15.83 18.75 1.90
C ALA A 316 17.05 19.17 1.06
N VAL A 317 17.76 18.21 0.49
CA VAL A 317 18.89 18.49 -0.43
C VAL A 317 18.41 19.20 -1.69
N TYR A 318 17.32 18.73 -2.30
CA TYR A 318 16.79 19.38 -3.51
C TYR A 318 16.38 20.84 -3.24
N ARG A 319 15.64 21.09 -2.15
CA ARG A 319 15.25 22.43 -1.73
C ARG A 319 16.46 23.31 -1.50
N TRP A 320 17.47 22.80 -0.79
CA TRP A 320 18.73 23.51 -0.56
C TRP A 320 19.46 23.83 -1.88
N CYS A 321 19.49 22.91 -2.84
CA CYS A 321 20.07 23.16 -4.16
C CYS A 321 19.33 24.28 -4.90
N GLN A 322 18.00 24.31 -4.85
CA GLN A 322 17.18 25.38 -5.46
C GLN A 322 17.47 26.74 -4.81
N GLU A 323 17.45 26.80 -3.48
CA GLU A 323 17.68 28.04 -2.71
C GLU A 323 19.08 28.63 -2.94
N ASN A 324 20.07 27.79 -3.21
CA ASN A 324 21.47 28.20 -3.43
C ASN A 324 21.87 28.21 -4.92
N ASN A 325 20.92 28.06 -5.84
CA ASN A 325 21.13 28.01 -7.29
C ASN A 325 22.22 26.99 -7.73
N VAL A 326 22.23 25.83 -7.08
CA VAL A 326 23.17 24.74 -7.34
C VAL A 326 22.55 23.75 -8.32
N GLY A 327 23.29 23.41 -9.38
CA GLY A 327 22.81 22.47 -10.41
C GLY A 327 22.55 21.06 -9.87
N ILE A 328 21.51 20.40 -10.42
CA ILE A 328 21.05 19.06 -10.00
C ILE A 328 22.17 18.00 -10.06
N ARG A 329 23.17 18.14 -10.93
CA ARG A 329 24.30 17.19 -10.98
C ARG A 329 25.11 17.13 -9.68
N PHE A 330 25.14 18.21 -8.89
CA PHE A 330 25.82 18.25 -7.61
C PHE A 330 25.01 17.55 -6.49
N MET A 331 23.70 17.40 -6.69
CA MET A 331 22.79 16.75 -5.75
C MET A 331 23.21 15.30 -5.47
N GLU A 332 23.66 14.55 -6.48
CA GLU A 332 24.03 13.14 -6.29
C GLU A 332 25.22 12.98 -5.32
N SER A 333 26.21 13.88 -5.41
CA SER A 333 27.36 13.88 -4.49
C SER A 333 26.92 14.21 -3.05
N ILE A 334 26.08 15.23 -2.88
CA ILE A 334 25.51 15.59 -1.57
C ILE A 334 24.67 14.44 -1.02
N MET A 335 23.81 13.83 -1.84
CA MET A 335 22.96 12.72 -1.44
C MET A 335 23.76 11.50 -0.99
N ASN A 336 24.88 11.18 -1.65
CA ASN A 336 25.75 10.09 -1.22
C ASN A 336 26.40 10.39 0.15
N ALA A 337 26.81 11.63 0.41
CA ALA A 337 27.35 12.03 1.71
C ALA A 337 26.28 12.03 2.81
N VAL A 338 25.09 12.56 2.52
CA VAL A 338 23.95 12.64 3.43
C VAL A 338 23.42 11.25 3.80
N CYS A 339 23.11 10.41 2.80
CA CYS A 339 22.60 9.07 3.03
C CYS A 339 23.66 8.07 3.52
N GLY A 340 24.94 8.43 3.43
CA GLY A 340 26.04 7.70 4.06
C GLY A 340 26.22 8.04 5.55
N SER A 341 25.55 9.07 6.06
CA SER A 341 25.62 9.45 7.47
C SER A 341 24.81 8.50 8.34
N GLU A 342 25.39 8.04 9.46
CA GLU A 342 24.74 7.06 10.36
C GLU A 342 23.44 7.55 10.99
N LEU A 343 23.25 8.87 11.11
CA LEU A 343 22.08 9.46 11.77
C LEU A 343 20.91 9.75 10.82
N VAL A 344 21.16 9.70 9.51
CA VAL A 344 20.19 10.06 8.49
C VAL A 344 19.47 8.82 7.97
N VAL A 345 18.14 8.88 7.92
CA VAL A 345 17.32 7.82 7.33
C VAL A 345 16.83 8.27 5.96
N CYS A 346 17.48 7.81 4.89
CA CYS A 346 17.02 8.04 3.53
C CYS A 346 16.01 6.96 3.13
N LYS A 347 14.74 7.33 2.94
CA LYS A 347 13.73 6.40 2.42
C LYS A 347 13.77 6.36 0.90
N ARG A 348 14.16 7.46 0.27
CA ARG A 348 14.32 7.56 -1.18
C ARG A 348 15.50 8.45 -1.56
N ARG A 349 15.96 8.27 -2.80
CA ARG A 349 17.01 9.10 -3.41
C ARG A 349 16.46 10.16 -4.35
N GLU A 350 15.30 9.90 -4.93
CA GLU A 350 14.61 10.83 -5.82
C GLU A 350 13.83 11.84 -5.00
N PRO A 351 14.04 13.15 -5.18
CA PRO A 351 13.27 14.18 -4.50
C PRO A 351 11.86 14.30 -5.06
N VAL A 352 10.92 14.61 -4.18
CA VAL A 352 9.52 14.93 -4.49
C VAL A 352 9.37 16.42 -4.28
N TYR A 353 9.02 17.15 -5.34
CA TYR A 353 8.86 18.61 -5.27
C TYR A 353 7.42 19.04 -5.05
N PHE A 354 6.47 18.12 -5.24
CA PHE A 354 5.05 18.35 -5.01
C PHE A 354 4.40 17.09 -4.47
N SER A 355 3.62 17.22 -3.40
CA SER A 355 2.81 16.13 -2.87
C SER A 355 1.43 16.63 -2.44
N ILE A 356 0.42 15.78 -2.61
CA ILE A 356 -0.96 16.07 -2.20
C ILE A 356 -1.66 14.80 -1.73
N PRO A 357 -2.28 14.79 -0.53
CA PRO A 357 -3.11 13.67 -0.11
C PRO A 357 -4.37 13.60 -1.00
N ILE A 358 -4.63 12.43 -1.59
CA ILE A 358 -5.83 12.18 -2.37
C ILE A 358 -6.81 11.38 -1.51
N SER A 359 -8.04 11.88 -1.41
CA SER A 359 -9.16 11.22 -0.74
C SER A 359 -10.27 10.91 -1.72
N GLY A 360 -11.00 9.83 -1.48
CA GLY A 360 -12.13 9.40 -2.31
C GLY A 360 -13.36 10.28 -2.16
N PRO A 361 -14.40 10.05 -2.98
CA PRO A 361 -15.69 10.74 -2.87
C PRO A 361 -16.36 10.57 -1.50
N ASP A 362 -16.03 9.50 -0.78
CA ASP A 362 -16.43 9.18 0.58
C ASP A 362 -15.60 9.93 1.65
N GLY A 363 -14.64 10.75 1.25
CA GLY A 363 -13.70 11.44 2.13
C GLY A 363 -12.59 10.54 2.69
N LYS A 364 -12.57 9.25 2.35
CA LYS A 364 -11.58 8.31 2.85
C LYS A 364 -10.24 8.55 2.16
N TYR A 365 -9.18 8.67 2.94
CA TYR A 365 -7.82 8.78 2.42
C TYR A 365 -7.48 7.56 1.55
N VAL A 366 -7.09 7.82 0.30
CA VAL A 366 -6.64 6.80 -0.65
C VAL A 366 -5.14 6.61 -0.45
N ASN A 367 -4.36 7.64 -0.82
CA ASN A 367 -2.91 7.68 -0.73
C ASN A 367 -2.42 9.10 -1.03
N THR A 368 -1.12 9.38 -0.88
CA THR A 368 -0.51 10.67 -1.23
C THR A 368 0.09 10.58 -2.62
N LEU A 369 -0.36 11.46 -3.52
CA LEU A 369 0.27 11.62 -4.83
C LEU A 369 1.57 12.41 -4.63
N GLU A 370 2.65 11.89 -5.19
CA GLU A 370 3.99 12.49 -5.15
C GLU A 370 4.51 12.68 -6.57
N LEU A 371 4.93 13.90 -6.91
CA LEU A 371 5.56 14.23 -8.19
C LEU A 371 7.07 14.37 -8.00
N LYS A 372 7.83 13.61 -8.77
CA LYS A 372 9.27 13.48 -8.62
C LYS A 372 10.02 14.42 -9.55
N VAL A 373 11.17 14.92 -9.10
CA VAL A 373 11.99 15.82 -9.93
C VAL A 373 12.54 15.05 -11.13
N GLY A 374 12.41 15.64 -12.31
CA GLY A 374 12.90 15.07 -13.58
C GLY A 374 11.91 14.10 -14.23
N HIS A 375 10.84 13.71 -13.54
CA HIS A 375 9.74 12.96 -14.12
C HIS A 375 8.75 13.91 -14.81
N GLU A 376 8.03 13.39 -15.81
CA GLU A 376 6.84 14.08 -16.31
C GLU A 376 5.71 13.89 -15.30
N PRO A 377 5.10 14.95 -14.76
CA PRO A 377 4.09 14.83 -13.71
C PRO A 377 2.92 13.92 -14.07
N VAL A 378 2.53 13.91 -15.34
CA VAL A 378 1.40 13.12 -15.83
C VAL A 378 1.69 11.61 -15.76
N ASP A 379 2.95 11.20 -15.85
CA ASP A 379 3.35 9.80 -15.65
C ASP A 379 3.26 9.39 -14.18
N ASP A 380 3.71 10.26 -13.27
CA ASP A 380 3.60 10.01 -11.82
C ASP A 380 2.12 9.93 -11.40
N ILE A 381 1.24 10.77 -11.96
CA ILE A 381 -0.22 10.70 -11.75
C ILE A 381 -0.77 9.38 -12.29
N TYR A 382 -0.33 8.94 -13.47
CA TYR A 382 -0.79 7.70 -14.07
C TYR A 382 -0.38 6.49 -13.24
N ALA A 383 0.89 6.40 -12.84
CA ALA A 383 1.39 5.36 -11.96
C ALA A 383 0.62 5.32 -10.64
N PHE A 384 0.33 6.49 -10.06
CA PHE A 384 -0.53 6.61 -8.87
C PHE A 384 -1.93 6.01 -9.10
N PHE A 385 -2.57 6.30 -10.24
CA PHE A 385 -3.88 5.73 -10.57
C PHE A 385 -3.83 4.22 -10.74
N ALA A 386 -2.82 3.71 -11.44
CA ALA A 386 -2.64 2.27 -11.68
C ALA A 386 -2.41 1.51 -10.36
N SER A 387 -1.44 1.95 -9.55
CA SER A 387 -1.06 1.27 -8.31
C SER A 387 -2.15 1.30 -7.23
N ASN A 388 -3.02 2.31 -7.23
CA ASN A 388 -4.14 2.40 -6.29
C ASN A 388 -5.47 1.86 -6.86
N GLY A 389 -5.44 1.26 -8.07
CA GLY A 389 -6.61 0.67 -8.73
C GLY A 389 -7.71 1.68 -9.03
N LEU A 390 -7.37 2.96 -9.22
CA LEU A 390 -8.34 4.05 -9.42
C LEU A 390 -9.04 3.96 -10.76
N PHE A 391 -8.37 3.43 -11.79
CA PHE A 391 -9.00 3.12 -13.08
C PHE A 391 -10.15 2.13 -12.93
N LYS A 392 -9.97 1.05 -12.14
CA LYS A 392 -11.03 0.06 -11.87
C LYS A 392 -12.21 0.66 -11.10
N LYS A 393 -11.96 1.71 -10.31
CA LYS A 393 -12.99 2.44 -9.56
C LYS A 393 -13.69 3.53 -10.38
N GLY A 394 -13.37 3.66 -11.68
CA GLY A 394 -14.00 4.62 -12.58
C GLY A 394 -13.59 6.09 -12.33
N TRP A 395 -12.42 6.33 -11.74
CA TRP A 395 -11.94 7.69 -11.52
C TRP A 395 -11.53 8.37 -12.83
N ASP A 396 -11.87 9.66 -12.95
CA ASP A 396 -11.51 10.47 -14.12
C ASP A 396 -10.06 10.95 -14.05
N PHE A 397 -9.16 10.16 -14.67
CA PHE A 397 -7.74 10.47 -14.79
C PHE A 397 -7.48 11.83 -15.46
N LYS A 398 -8.18 12.14 -16.56
CA LYS A 398 -7.96 13.36 -17.34
C LYS A 398 -8.32 14.61 -16.55
N SER A 399 -9.39 14.56 -15.76
CA SER A 399 -9.75 15.66 -14.85
C SER A 399 -8.68 15.91 -13.78
N VAL A 400 -8.14 14.85 -13.17
CA VAL A 400 -7.08 14.98 -12.15
C VAL A 400 -5.79 15.53 -12.74
N VAL A 401 -5.37 15.06 -13.92
CA VAL A 401 -4.23 15.62 -14.66
C VAL A 401 -4.43 17.12 -14.90
N LYS A 402 -5.60 17.53 -15.41
CA LYS A 402 -5.90 18.94 -15.68
C LYS A 402 -5.85 19.79 -14.40
N GLN A 403 -6.37 19.29 -13.28
CA GLN A 403 -6.37 20.01 -12.01
C GLN A 403 -4.96 20.19 -11.44
N ILE A 404 -4.09 19.19 -11.58
CA ILE A 404 -2.73 19.23 -11.05
C ILE A 404 -1.81 20.06 -11.95
N CYS A 405 -1.86 19.84 -13.26
CA CYS A 405 -1.02 20.54 -14.23
C CYS A 405 -1.31 22.04 -14.37
N VAL A 406 -2.46 22.52 -13.88
CA VAL A 406 -2.77 23.96 -13.83
C VAL A 406 -2.07 24.67 -12.66
N LYS A 407 -1.52 23.92 -11.69
CA LYS A 407 -0.84 24.53 -10.53
C LYS A 407 0.50 25.13 -10.99
N PRO A 408 0.82 26.38 -10.57
CA PRO A 408 2.05 27.06 -11.00
C PRO A 408 3.34 26.39 -10.51
N THR A 409 3.24 25.52 -9.50
CA THR A 409 4.37 24.76 -8.95
C THR A 409 4.64 23.45 -9.70
N VAL A 410 3.80 23.07 -10.66
CA VAL A 410 3.90 21.80 -11.41
C VAL A 410 4.13 22.11 -12.88
N ASP A 411 5.24 21.62 -13.44
CA ASP A 411 5.59 21.80 -14.85
C ASP A 411 5.22 20.54 -15.66
N CYS A 412 4.01 20.52 -16.22
CA CYS A 412 3.59 19.46 -17.14
C CYS A 412 3.95 19.87 -18.58
N ARG A 413 4.84 19.10 -19.22
CA ARG A 413 5.20 19.29 -20.64
C ARG A 413 4.19 18.64 -21.56
N ARG A 414 3.43 17.66 -21.06
CA ARG A 414 2.36 16.99 -21.79
C ARG A 414 1.17 16.68 -20.88
N LEU A 415 0.02 16.41 -21.50
CA LEU A 415 -1.22 16.01 -20.80
C LEU A 415 -1.56 14.53 -20.97
N LYS A 416 -0.79 13.82 -21.78
CA LYS A 416 -0.95 12.39 -22.06
C LYS A 416 0.13 11.64 -21.30
N ALA A 417 -0.22 10.64 -20.49
CA ALA A 417 0.74 9.82 -19.75
C ALA A 417 1.37 8.73 -20.62
N LEU A 418 2.61 8.37 -20.28
CA LEU A 418 3.31 7.21 -20.79
C LEU A 418 2.94 6.02 -19.89
N LYS A 419 2.13 5.09 -20.42
CA LYS A 419 1.68 3.89 -19.71
C LYS A 419 2.81 2.89 -19.54
N HIS A 420 3.64 2.72 -20.56
CA HIS A 420 4.78 1.81 -20.51
C HIS A 420 5.90 2.29 -21.44
N PHE A 421 7.13 2.10 -20.98
CA PHE A 421 8.33 2.41 -21.74
C PHE A 421 9.37 1.31 -21.59
N ASP A 422 9.89 0.83 -22.71
CA ASP A 422 11.06 -0.03 -22.76
C ASP A 422 11.97 0.42 -23.89
N ARG A 423 13.25 0.68 -23.58
CA ARG A 423 14.22 1.15 -24.56
C ARG A 423 14.69 0.03 -25.50
N ASN A 424 14.74 -1.21 -25.01
CA ASN A 424 15.28 -2.37 -25.70
C ASN A 424 14.30 -3.55 -25.59
N PHE A 425 13.07 -3.34 -26.03
CA PHE A 425 12.02 -4.33 -25.97
C PHE A 425 12.31 -5.52 -26.88
N THR A 426 12.06 -6.73 -26.37
CA THR A 426 12.16 -7.98 -27.11
C THR A 426 10.89 -8.80 -26.94
N MET A 427 10.36 -9.36 -28.03
CA MET A 427 9.21 -10.27 -28.00
C MET A 427 9.49 -11.45 -28.95
N GLY A 428 9.26 -12.68 -28.48
CA GLY A 428 9.60 -13.90 -29.25
C GLY A 428 11.07 -14.03 -29.62
N GLY A 429 11.98 -13.48 -28.81
CA GLY A 429 13.42 -13.45 -29.09
C GLY A 429 13.86 -12.43 -30.15
N VAL A 430 12.93 -11.66 -30.73
CA VAL A 430 13.23 -10.61 -31.71
C VAL A 430 13.37 -9.26 -30.99
N GLY A 431 14.49 -8.58 -31.20
CA GLY A 431 14.72 -7.22 -30.70
C GLY A 431 13.97 -6.19 -31.54
N MET A 432 13.06 -5.45 -30.89
CA MET A 432 12.17 -4.48 -31.54
C MET A 432 12.60 -3.02 -31.30
N GLY A 433 13.64 -2.81 -30.49
CA GLY A 433 14.11 -1.47 -30.12
C GLY A 433 13.20 -0.84 -29.07
N GLN A 434 12.82 0.42 -29.30
CA GLN A 434 12.05 1.21 -28.33
C GLN A 434 10.55 0.89 -28.41
N LEU A 435 9.95 0.47 -27.29
CA LEU A 435 8.52 0.33 -27.11
C LEU A 435 7.98 1.49 -26.26
N VAL A 436 6.97 2.18 -26.79
CA VAL A 436 6.27 3.28 -26.14
C VAL A 436 4.78 2.93 -26.18
N ILE A 437 4.13 2.87 -25.03
CA ILE A 437 2.68 2.66 -24.91
C ILE A 437 2.11 3.85 -24.13
N TRP A 438 1.13 4.54 -24.71
CA TRP A 438 0.47 5.68 -24.09
C TRP A 438 -0.74 5.27 -23.23
N GLU A 439 -1.23 6.18 -22.40
CA GLU A 439 -2.34 5.93 -21.45
C GLU A 439 -3.65 5.45 -22.09
N ASP A 440 -3.97 5.99 -23.26
CA ASP A 440 -5.17 5.70 -24.06
C ASP A 440 -5.03 4.46 -24.94
N GLU A 441 -3.81 3.92 -25.08
CA GLU A 441 -3.53 2.70 -25.82
C GLU A 441 -3.64 1.49 -24.92
N GLU A 442 -4.17 0.39 -25.45
CA GLU A 442 -4.11 -0.89 -24.75
C GLU A 442 -2.84 -1.66 -25.09
N VAL A 443 -2.23 -2.24 -24.06
CA VAL A 443 -1.02 -3.05 -24.19
C VAL A 443 -1.25 -4.18 -25.18
N VAL A 444 -2.40 -4.86 -25.11
CA VAL A 444 -2.68 -5.98 -26.01
C VAL A 444 -2.80 -5.54 -27.48
N ASP A 445 -3.33 -4.33 -27.74
CA ASP A 445 -3.47 -3.78 -29.09
C ASP A 445 -2.12 -3.43 -29.72
N VAL A 446 -1.25 -2.79 -28.94
CA VAL A 446 0.11 -2.47 -29.38
C VAL A 446 0.92 -3.74 -29.66
N LEU A 447 0.84 -4.73 -28.76
CA LEU A 447 1.54 -6.00 -28.94
C LEU A 447 1.00 -6.81 -30.13
N TYR A 448 -0.30 -6.77 -30.41
CA TYR A 448 -0.88 -7.40 -31.59
C TYR A 448 -0.38 -6.76 -32.90
N SER A 449 -0.30 -5.43 -32.95
CA SER A 449 0.29 -4.72 -34.10
C SER A 449 1.74 -5.15 -34.33
N LEU A 450 2.53 -5.28 -33.26
CA LEU A 450 3.91 -5.77 -33.33
C LEU A 450 3.99 -7.24 -33.76
N ARG A 451 3.10 -8.09 -33.24
CA ARG A 451 3.00 -9.50 -33.65
C ARG A 451 2.83 -9.62 -35.16
N ASN A 452 1.88 -8.87 -35.72
CA ASN A 452 1.60 -8.89 -37.16
C ASN A 452 2.76 -8.30 -37.97
N LYS A 453 3.38 -7.22 -37.49
CA LYS A 453 4.52 -6.58 -38.16
C LYS A 453 5.76 -7.47 -38.24
N PHE A 454 6.02 -8.26 -37.20
CA PHE A 454 7.20 -9.12 -37.10
C PHE A 454 6.91 -10.62 -37.31
N ASN A 455 5.68 -10.97 -37.71
CA ASN A 455 5.21 -12.33 -37.95
C ASN A 455 5.48 -13.29 -36.77
N LEU A 456 5.16 -12.84 -35.56
CA LEU A 456 5.35 -13.60 -34.31
C LEU A 456 4.14 -14.46 -33.94
N THR A 457 4.31 -15.36 -32.98
CA THR A 457 3.23 -16.25 -32.53
C THR A 457 2.33 -15.57 -31.50
N ALA A 458 1.10 -16.09 -31.33
CA ALA A 458 0.20 -15.65 -30.26
C ALA A 458 0.80 -15.89 -28.86
N ALA A 459 1.59 -16.96 -28.69
CA ALA A 459 2.29 -17.25 -27.45
C ALA A 459 3.31 -16.17 -27.08
N ASP A 460 4.04 -15.63 -28.06
CA ASP A 460 4.99 -14.53 -27.85
C ASP A 460 4.28 -13.25 -27.38
N GLN A 461 3.12 -12.94 -27.98
CA GLN A 461 2.28 -11.82 -27.56
C GLN A 461 1.76 -11.99 -26.13
N ILE A 462 1.24 -13.17 -25.79
CA ILE A 462 0.72 -13.46 -24.43
C ILE A 462 1.84 -13.33 -23.40
N GLN A 463 3.04 -13.81 -23.72
CA GLN A 463 4.20 -13.65 -22.84
C GLN A 463 4.56 -12.17 -22.63
N GLY A 464 4.63 -11.38 -23.70
CA GLY A 464 4.87 -9.94 -23.63
C GLY A 464 3.79 -9.20 -22.84
N PHE A 465 2.53 -9.52 -23.08
CA PHE A 465 1.37 -8.94 -22.39
C PHE A 465 1.45 -9.22 -20.88
N ASN A 466 1.65 -10.48 -20.49
CA ASN A 466 1.76 -10.86 -19.09
C ASN A 466 2.97 -10.20 -18.40
N ALA A 467 4.09 -10.04 -19.10
CA ALA A 467 5.27 -9.36 -18.55
C ALA A 467 5.02 -7.87 -18.27
N ILE A 468 4.28 -7.19 -19.16
CA ILE A 468 3.95 -5.76 -19.02
C ILE A 468 2.84 -5.56 -17.98
N CYS A 469 1.74 -6.29 -18.09
CA CYS A 469 0.55 -6.12 -17.26
C CYS A 469 0.69 -6.66 -15.83
N LYS A 470 1.77 -7.39 -15.52
CA LYS A 470 2.11 -7.78 -14.13
C LYS A 470 2.68 -6.63 -13.32
N LYS A 471 3.16 -5.56 -13.95
CA LYS A 471 3.71 -4.39 -13.25
C LYS A 471 2.59 -3.59 -12.58
N GLN A 472 2.79 -3.14 -11.33
CA GLN A 472 1.77 -2.45 -10.54
C GLN A 472 1.42 -1.05 -11.05
N ASP A 473 2.31 -0.44 -11.81
CA ASP A 473 2.17 0.88 -12.43
C ASP A 473 1.52 0.83 -13.83
N VAL A 474 1.19 -0.37 -14.33
CA VAL A 474 0.54 -0.55 -15.64
C VAL A 474 -0.89 -1.06 -15.46
N TYR A 475 -1.87 -0.30 -15.94
CA TYR A 475 -3.25 -0.72 -16.00
C TYR A 475 -3.59 -1.32 -17.37
N CYS A 476 -3.97 -2.61 -17.36
CA CYS A 476 -4.52 -3.33 -18.51
C CYS A 476 -6.00 -3.64 -18.24
N GLN A 477 -6.85 -3.24 -19.17
CA GLN A 477 -8.30 -3.41 -19.11
C GLN A 477 -8.75 -4.71 -19.77
N ARG A 478 -7.99 -5.21 -20.75
CA ARG A 478 -8.41 -6.26 -21.68
C ARG A 478 -7.23 -7.17 -22.04
N THR A 479 -7.53 -8.44 -22.34
CA THR A 479 -6.54 -9.50 -22.58
C THR A 479 -6.46 -9.94 -24.04
N ARG A 480 -7.35 -9.45 -24.91
CA ARG A 480 -7.44 -9.80 -26.34
C ARG A 480 -7.40 -8.53 -27.18
N ALA A 481 -6.63 -8.45 -28.24
CA ALA A 481 -6.57 -7.28 -29.12
C ALA A 481 -7.91 -7.01 -29.85
N ILE A 482 -8.19 -5.73 -30.17
CA ILE A 482 -9.32 -5.32 -31.02
C ILE A 482 -8.79 -5.35 -32.44
N VAL A 483 -9.35 -6.23 -33.26
CA VAL A 483 -8.96 -6.36 -34.67
C VAL A 483 -9.84 -5.47 -35.53
N PHE A 484 -11.08 -5.23 -35.10
CA PHE A 484 -12.01 -4.34 -35.77
C PHE A 484 -12.95 -3.68 -34.76
N GLN A 485 -13.18 -2.38 -34.95
CA GLN A 485 -14.17 -1.62 -34.19
C GLN A 485 -14.94 -0.71 -35.14
N LYS A 486 -16.26 -0.76 -35.04
CA LYS A 486 -17.17 0.17 -35.72
C LYS A 486 -17.96 0.93 -34.65
N THR A 487 -17.69 2.22 -34.55
CA THR A 487 -18.34 3.14 -33.62
C THR A 487 -19.47 3.93 -34.29
N ASP A 488 -20.30 4.59 -33.50
CA ASP A 488 -21.33 5.54 -33.97
C ASP A 488 -22.37 4.94 -34.95
N ILE A 489 -22.68 3.65 -34.81
CA ILE A 489 -23.72 2.99 -35.62
C ILE A 489 -25.09 3.63 -35.27
N SER A 490 -25.62 4.46 -36.17
CA SER A 490 -26.79 5.29 -35.89
C SER A 490 -28.09 4.68 -36.43
N LYS A 491 -29.22 4.98 -35.77
CA LYS A 491 -30.57 4.66 -36.28
C LYS A 491 -30.89 5.27 -37.66
N LEU A 492 -30.10 6.20 -38.20
CA LEU A 492 -30.28 6.71 -39.57
C LEU A 492 -30.00 5.63 -40.63
N ASP A 493 -29.17 4.64 -40.33
CA ASP A 493 -29.00 3.44 -41.16
C ASP A 493 -30.22 2.50 -41.08
N TYR A 494 -30.94 2.52 -39.94
CA TYR A 494 -32.21 1.82 -39.74
C TYR A 494 -33.37 2.47 -40.52
N VAL A 495 -33.38 3.81 -40.64
CA VAL A 495 -34.43 4.57 -41.34
C VAL A 495 -34.35 4.40 -42.85
N LYS A 496 -33.19 4.07 -43.42
CA LYS A 496 -33.01 3.80 -44.86
C LYS A 496 -33.89 2.65 -45.38
N PHE A 497 -34.37 1.77 -44.49
CA PHE A 497 -35.22 0.61 -44.79
C PHE A 497 -36.60 0.66 -44.12
N GLY A 498 -36.93 1.74 -43.40
CA GLY A 498 -38.17 1.89 -42.63
C GLY A 498 -39.23 2.77 -43.30
N ASN A 499 -39.56 2.52 -44.56
CA ASN A 499 -40.91 2.80 -45.07
C ASN A 499 -41.61 1.43 -45.04
N GLU A 500 -42.56 1.11 -44.17
CA GLU A 500 -43.71 1.85 -43.66
C GLU A 500 -44.08 1.26 -42.27
N THR A 501 -44.85 1.98 -41.45
CA THR A 501 -45.59 1.50 -40.25
C THR A 501 -44.91 1.43 -38.85
N CYS A 502 -44.14 2.44 -38.43
CA CYS A 502 -44.05 2.75 -36.98
C CYS A 502 -43.74 4.21 -36.66
N LYS A 503 -44.71 5.11 -36.91
CA LYS A 503 -44.80 6.37 -36.17
C LYS A 503 -45.48 6.10 -34.82
N ARG A 504 -44.74 5.67 -33.80
CA ARG A 504 -45.17 5.84 -32.40
C ARG A 504 -44.55 7.12 -31.86
N GLN A 505 -45.31 8.20 -31.86
CA GLN A 505 -45.06 9.35 -30.99
C GLN A 505 -45.34 8.91 -29.56
N PHE A 506 -44.29 8.60 -28.79
CA PHE A 506 -44.41 8.47 -27.35
C PHE A 506 -44.29 9.88 -26.74
N VAL A 507 -45.43 10.46 -26.39
CA VAL A 507 -45.50 11.55 -25.41
C VAL A 507 -46.04 10.90 -24.14
N GLY A 508 -45.17 10.70 -23.15
CA GLY A 508 -45.49 9.95 -21.94
C GLY A 508 -46.14 10.83 -20.87
N VAL A 509 -47.37 10.47 -20.48
CA VAL A 509 -47.84 10.50 -19.08
C VAL A 509 -48.64 9.21 -18.87
N LYS A 510 -48.33 8.42 -17.84
CA LYS A 510 -49.03 7.16 -17.54
C LYS A 510 -49.88 7.35 -16.28
N PHE A 511 -51.19 7.15 -16.40
CA PHE A 511 -52.10 7.20 -15.24
C PHE A 511 -51.96 5.94 -14.38
N ARG A 512 -52.06 6.07 -13.05
CA ARG A 512 -51.97 4.93 -12.11
C ARG A 512 -53.10 3.92 -12.33
N SER A 513 -52.77 2.64 -12.28
CA SER A 513 -53.71 1.51 -12.35
C SER A 513 -54.77 1.50 -11.23
N THR A 514 -54.56 2.24 -10.15
CA THR A 514 -55.50 2.36 -9.04
C THR A 514 -56.73 3.20 -9.36
N PHE A 515 -56.73 3.98 -10.46
CA PHE A 515 -57.84 4.85 -10.84
C PHE A 515 -59.07 4.08 -11.34
N VAL A 516 -58.86 2.92 -11.97
CA VAL A 516 -59.93 2.03 -12.46
C VAL A 516 -60.73 1.42 -11.30
N ASN A 517 -60.13 1.35 -10.10
CA ASN A 517 -60.71 0.72 -8.91
C ASN A 517 -61.57 1.67 -8.05
N MET A 518 -61.71 2.95 -8.42
CA MET A 518 -62.62 3.87 -7.71
C MET A 518 -64.08 3.64 -8.13
N PRO A 519 -65.08 3.92 -7.26
CA PRO A 519 -66.47 3.99 -7.69
C PRO A 519 -66.53 5.08 -8.77
N TYR A 520 -67.04 4.75 -9.96
CA TYR A 520 -67.05 5.58 -11.19
C TYR A 520 -65.77 5.60 -12.06
N GLY A 521 -64.70 4.89 -11.69
CA GLY A 521 -63.42 4.88 -12.42
C GLY A 521 -63.50 4.34 -13.85
N SER A 522 -64.30 3.31 -14.10
CA SER A 522 -64.47 2.72 -15.44
C SER A 522 -65.21 3.64 -16.43
N ASN A 523 -66.21 4.39 -15.96
CA ASN A 523 -66.96 5.34 -16.78
C ASN A 523 -66.15 6.60 -17.09
N LEU A 524 -65.33 7.07 -16.14
CA LEU A 524 -64.43 8.20 -16.41
C LEU A 524 -63.28 7.79 -17.34
N ALA A 525 -62.79 6.56 -17.20
CA ALA A 525 -61.78 5.99 -18.10
C ALA A 525 -62.30 5.81 -19.54
N SER A 526 -63.59 5.54 -19.75
CA SER A 526 -64.16 5.51 -21.11
C SER A 526 -64.31 6.92 -21.69
N LEU A 527 -64.68 7.91 -20.86
CA LEU A 527 -64.82 9.32 -21.26
C LEU A 527 -63.48 9.96 -21.64
N LEU A 528 -62.38 9.53 -21.01
CA LEU A 528 -61.00 9.97 -21.30
C LEU A 528 -60.35 9.27 -22.50
N LYS A 529 -61.01 8.27 -23.11
CA LYS A 529 -60.53 7.67 -24.37
C LYS A 529 -60.82 8.56 -25.58
N GLU A 530 -61.71 9.54 -25.46
CA GLU A 530 -61.96 10.51 -26.51
C GLU A 530 -60.82 11.55 -26.55
N ASP A 531 -60.04 11.55 -27.64
CA ASP A 531 -58.89 12.42 -27.88
C ASP A 531 -59.08 13.91 -27.51
N PRO A 532 -60.23 14.58 -27.80
CA PRO A 532 -60.41 15.98 -27.42
C PRO A 532 -60.52 16.18 -25.90
N VAL A 533 -61.13 15.24 -25.17
CA VAL A 533 -61.26 15.31 -23.70
C VAL A 533 -59.91 15.05 -23.05
N LYS A 534 -59.17 14.08 -23.58
CA LYS A 534 -57.81 13.75 -23.15
C LYS A 534 -56.86 14.96 -23.29
N SER A 535 -56.87 15.63 -24.45
CA SER A 535 -56.04 16.81 -24.70
C SER A 535 -56.32 17.97 -23.74
N VAL A 536 -57.59 18.17 -23.36
CA VAL A 536 -58.00 19.23 -22.41
C VAL A 536 -57.54 18.91 -20.99
N VAL A 537 -57.64 17.65 -20.57
CA VAL A 537 -57.26 17.20 -19.22
C VAL A 537 -55.73 17.13 -19.05
N GLU A 538 -54.99 16.81 -20.12
CA GLU A 538 -53.52 16.75 -20.13
C GLU A 538 -52.85 18.13 -20.23
N HIS A 539 -53.61 19.20 -20.50
CA HIS A 539 -53.05 20.54 -20.60
C HIS A 539 -52.44 20.98 -19.26
N PRO A 540 -51.20 21.49 -19.21
CA PRO A 540 -50.50 21.82 -17.95
C PRO A 540 -51.21 22.89 -17.10
N LEU A 541 -52.10 23.68 -17.72
CA LEU A 541 -52.92 24.67 -17.03
C LEU A 541 -54.28 24.15 -16.55
N PHE A 542 -54.67 22.90 -16.83
CA PHE A 542 -56.01 22.38 -16.51
C PHE A 542 -56.33 22.47 -15.00
N CYS A 543 -55.42 22.01 -14.14
CA CYS A 543 -55.59 22.10 -12.70
C CYS A 543 -55.60 23.55 -12.20
N VAL A 544 -54.83 24.44 -12.83
CA VAL A 544 -54.80 25.87 -12.53
C VAL A 544 -56.13 26.55 -12.90
N CYS A 545 -56.71 26.17 -14.05
CA CYS A 545 -58.01 26.64 -14.50
C CYS A 545 -59.14 26.18 -13.57
N ILE A 546 -59.14 24.90 -13.15
CA ILE A 546 -60.12 24.38 -12.19
C ILE A 546 -60.00 25.09 -10.84
N LEU A 547 -58.78 25.25 -10.32
CA LEU A 547 -58.55 25.96 -9.06
C LEU A 547 -59.07 27.40 -9.13
N SER A 548 -58.77 28.09 -10.23
CA SER A 548 -59.21 29.47 -10.47
C SER A 548 -60.74 29.57 -10.55
N LEU A 549 -61.38 28.62 -11.24
CA LEU A 549 -62.84 28.55 -11.37
C LEU A 549 -63.50 28.31 -10.00
N LEU A 550 -63.01 27.35 -9.21
CA LEU A 550 -63.57 27.03 -7.89
C LEU A 550 -63.41 28.19 -6.90
N LEU A 551 -62.27 28.89 -6.92
CA LEU A 551 -62.05 30.08 -6.10
C LEU A 551 -62.95 31.25 -6.54
N LEU A 552 -63.16 31.44 -7.85
CA LEU A 552 -64.10 32.42 -8.39
C LEU A 552 -65.54 32.12 -7.97
N ILE A 553 -65.97 30.86 -8.05
CA ILE A 553 -67.30 30.43 -7.58
C ILE A 553 -67.45 30.69 -6.09
N LEU A 554 -66.44 30.37 -5.27
CA LEU A 554 -66.47 30.66 -3.84
C LEU A 554 -66.62 32.16 -3.57
N HIS A 555 -65.87 33.00 -4.30
CA HIS A 555 -66.01 34.46 -4.20
C HIS A 555 -67.39 34.96 -4.61
N ALA A 556 -67.94 34.48 -5.73
CA ALA A 556 -69.27 34.82 -6.20
C ALA A 556 -70.36 34.42 -5.19
N VAL A 557 -70.26 33.23 -4.59
CA VAL A 557 -71.22 32.75 -3.58
C VAL A 557 -71.17 33.62 -2.32
N THR A 558 -69.99 34.12 -1.92
CA THR A 558 -69.87 35.02 -0.76
C THR A 558 -70.37 36.44 -1.00
N LEU A 559 -70.65 36.81 -2.25
CA LEU A 559 -71.24 38.10 -2.63
C LEU A 559 -72.78 38.07 -2.64
N ILE A 560 -73.40 36.88 -2.51
CA ILE A 560 -74.86 36.73 -2.48
C ILE A 560 -75.41 37.39 -1.21
N PRO A 561 -76.35 38.36 -1.31
CA PRO A 561 -76.84 39.16 -0.18
C PRO A 561 -77.37 38.34 1.00
N ARG A 562 -77.96 37.17 0.74
CA ARG A 562 -78.49 36.25 1.77
C ARG A 562 -77.41 35.56 2.62
N LEU A 563 -76.16 35.50 2.15
CA LEU A 563 -75.03 34.88 2.84
C LEU A 563 -74.07 35.93 3.45
N LYS A 564 -74.30 37.21 3.15
CA LYS A 564 -73.48 38.34 3.60
C LYS A 564 -73.64 38.50 5.12
N GLY A 565 -72.56 38.21 5.86
CA GLY A 565 -72.50 38.32 7.33
C GLY A 565 -72.58 37.01 8.11
N LYS A 566 -72.89 35.87 7.47
CA LYS A 566 -72.93 34.55 8.14
C LYS A 566 -71.64 33.74 8.05
N LEU A 567 -70.78 34.03 7.06
CA LEU A 567 -69.48 33.35 6.91
C LEU A 567 -68.34 34.24 7.42
N HIS A 568 -67.82 33.91 8.60
CA HIS A 568 -66.66 34.59 9.19
C HIS A 568 -65.41 34.47 8.29
N THR A 569 -64.52 35.47 8.30
CA THR A 569 -63.33 35.53 7.43
C THR A 569 -62.44 34.29 7.57
N SER A 570 -62.35 33.72 8.78
CA SER A 570 -61.63 32.47 9.05
C SER A 570 -62.18 31.28 8.25
N HIS A 571 -63.50 31.14 8.12
CA HIS A 571 -64.10 30.06 7.32
C HIS A 571 -63.81 30.20 5.83
N LYS A 572 -63.73 31.43 5.31
CA LYS A 572 -63.36 31.65 3.90
C LYS A 572 -61.93 31.21 3.60
N ILE A 573 -61.01 31.48 4.53
CA ILE A 573 -59.62 31.02 4.43
C ILE A 573 -59.56 29.50 4.49
N VAL A 574 -60.23 28.88 5.46
CA VAL A 574 -60.25 27.41 5.61
C VAL A 574 -60.80 26.73 4.36
N ILE A 575 -61.92 27.21 3.80
CA ILE A 575 -62.50 26.63 2.59
C ILE A 575 -61.55 26.81 1.39
N SER A 576 -60.91 27.97 1.25
CA SER A 576 -59.95 28.22 0.16
C SER A 576 -58.73 27.29 0.26
N VAL A 577 -58.21 27.08 1.48
CA VAL A 577 -57.11 26.13 1.73
C VAL A 577 -57.55 24.70 1.42
N TRP A 578 -58.76 24.30 1.80
CA TRP A 578 -59.30 22.98 1.45
C TRP A 578 -59.48 22.78 -0.05
N ILE A 579 -59.90 23.80 -0.80
CA ILE A 579 -59.99 23.74 -2.26
C ILE A 579 -58.59 23.55 -2.87
N ILE A 580 -57.57 24.26 -2.38
CA ILE A 580 -56.18 24.09 -2.83
C ILE A 580 -55.71 22.66 -2.54
N VAL A 581 -55.90 22.16 -1.32
CA VAL A 581 -55.53 20.80 -0.93
C VAL A 581 -56.24 19.76 -1.81
N LEU A 582 -57.54 19.93 -2.06
CA LEU A 582 -58.31 19.02 -2.90
C LEU A 582 -57.81 18.99 -4.34
N VAL A 583 -57.50 20.15 -4.93
CA VAL A 583 -56.93 20.22 -6.29
C VAL A 583 -55.52 19.64 -6.32
N SER A 584 -54.69 19.88 -5.30
CA SER A 584 -53.35 19.28 -5.19
C SER A 584 -53.40 17.76 -5.00
N VAL A 585 -54.36 17.25 -4.23
CA VAL A 585 -54.60 15.80 -4.09
C VAL A 585 -55.10 15.22 -5.42
N MET A 586 -56.02 15.89 -6.12
CA MET A 586 -56.40 15.48 -7.48
C MET A 586 -55.20 15.44 -8.41
N GLN A 587 -54.34 16.46 -8.40
CA GLN A 587 -53.13 16.52 -9.21
C GLN A 587 -52.16 15.38 -8.88
N ALA A 588 -51.93 15.09 -7.59
CA ALA A 588 -51.10 13.98 -7.15
C ALA A 588 -51.72 12.59 -7.43
N SER A 589 -53.06 12.52 -7.53
CA SER A 589 -53.79 11.29 -7.86
C SER A 589 -53.88 11.04 -9.36
N LEU A 590 -53.81 12.09 -10.18
CA LEU A 590 -53.98 12.05 -11.63
C LEU A 590 -52.63 12.06 -12.39
N VAL A 591 -51.56 12.61 -11.83
CA VAL A 591 -50.29 12.81 -12.54
C VAL A 591 -49.11 12.36 -11.70
N GLU A 592 -48.38 11.34 -12.12
CA GLU A 592 -46.99 11.11 -11.65
C GLU A 592 -46.05 11.98 -12.50
N PRO A 593 -45.23 12.86 -11.90
CA PRO A 593 -44.08 13.41 -12.59
C PRO A 593 -42.98 12.35 -12.59
N ASP A 594 -42.76 11.70 -13.73
CA ASP A 594 -41.58 10.87 -13.94
C ASP A 594 -40.45 11.72 -14.52
N THR A 595 -39.63 12.31 -13.65
CA THR A 595 -38.39 12.98 -14.06
C THR A 595 -37.15 12.12 -13.80
N ALA A 596 -37.31 10.84 -13.43
CA ALA A 596 -36.20 9.97 -13.03
C ALA A 596 -35.94 8.82 -14.02
N VAL A 597 -36.93 8.41 -14.82
CA VAL A 597 -36.73 7.41 -15.88
C VAL A 597 -36.35 8.07 -17.21
N ASP A 598 -36.74 9.34 -17.41
CA ASP A 598 -36.60 10.04 -18.69
C ASP A 598 -35.17 10.51 -18.99
N GLN A 599 -34.38 10.89 -17.97
CA GLN A 599 -32.95 11.24 -18.17
C GLN A 599 -32.07 10.04 -18.50
N ALA A 600 -32.47 8.83 -18.10
CA ALA A 600 -31.78 7.59 -18.48
C ALA A 600 -32.19 7.12 -19.89
N MET A 601 -33.43 7.38 -20.31
CA MET A 601 -33.93 7.01 -21.64
C MET A 601 -33.53 7.99 -22.75
N HIS A 602 -33.38 9.29 -22.47
CA HIS A 602 -32.99 10.28 -23.49
C HIS A 602 -31.48 10.48 -23.65
N LYS A 603 -30.62 10.00 -22.74
CA LYS A 603 -29.17 10.03 -22.95
C LYS A 603 -28.68 8.97 -23.96
N HIS A 604 -29.56 8.12 -24.46
CA HIS A 604 -29.28 7.16 -25.54
C HIS A 604 -30.14 7.48 -26.76
N GLU A 605 -29.98 8.69 -27.30
CA GLU A 605 -30.42 9.01 -28.65
C GLU A 605 -29.71 8.09 -29.65
N GLY A 606 -30.43 7.09 -30.18
CA GLY A 606 -30.22 6.53 -31.52
C GLY A 606 -28.88 5.88 -31.87
N LYS A 607 -27.91 5.80 -30.95
CA LYS A 607 -26.62 5.12 -31.16
C LYS A 607 -26.73 3.68 -30.66
N LEU A 608 -26.56 2.74 -31.58
CA LEU A 608 -26.34 1.33 -31.25
C LEU A 608 -24.98 1.20 -30.55
N PRO A 609 -24.77 0.14 -29.73
CA PRO A 609 -23.46 -0.11 -29.13
C PRO A 609 -22.39 -0.25 -30.22
N ASP A 610 -21.13 0.01 -29.88
CA ASP A 610 -20.03 -0.24 -30.81
C ASP A 610 -19.94 -1.74 -31.15
N LEU A 611 -19.71 -2.06 -32.42
CA LEU A 611 -19.38 -3.42 -32.83
C LEU A 611 -17.87 -3.59 -32.68
N ILE A 612 -17.47 -4.49 -31.79
CA ILE A 612 -16.07 -4.79 -31.49
C ILE A 612 -15.82 -6.26 -31.81
N ILE A 613 -14.76 -6.54 -32.56
CA ILE A 613 -14.30 -7.89 -32.89
C ILE A 613 -12.91 -8.07 -32.30
N PHE A 614 -12.77 -9.05 -31.40
CA PHE A 614 -11.49 -9.36 -30.78
C PHE A 614 -10.64 -10.30 -31.64
N GLU A 615 -9.34 -10.37 -31.35
CA GLU A 615 -8.46 -11.37 -31.97
C GLU A 615 -8.96 -12.80 -31.65
N ASP A 616 -8.91 -13.68 -32.64
CA ASP A 616 -9.43 -15.05 -32.58
C ASP A 616 -10.96 -15.14 -32.34
N GLU A 617 -11.71 -14.04 -32.51
CA GLU A 617 -13.17 -14.04 -32.57
C GLU A 617 -13.64 -14.10 -34.02
N GLU A 618 -14.56 -15.01 -34.31
CA GLU A 618 -15.17 -15.05 -35.64
C GLU A 618 -16.08 -13.82 -35.81
N PRO A 619 -15.96 -13.05 -36.91
CA PRO A 619 -16.74 -11.82 -37.12
C PRO A 619 -18.26 -12.02 -37.01
N VAL A 620 -18.77 -13.17 -37.48
CA VAL A 620 -20.21 -13.46 -37.44
C VAL A 620 -20.71 -13.70 -36.00
N ASP A 621 -19.89 -14.22 -35.10
CA ASP A 621 -20.26 -14.39 -33.68
C ASP A 621 -20.27 -13.05 -32.95
N ALA A 622 -19.26 -12.22 -33.18
CA ALA A 622 -19.18 -10.87 -32.64
C ALA A 622 -20.39 -10.03 -33.09
N LEU A 623 -20.79 -10.17 -34.35
CA LEU A 623 -21.96 -9.52 -34.91
C LEU A 623 -23.27 -10.03 -34.29
N LEU A 624 -23.41 -11.34 -34.07
CA LEU A 624 -24.58 -11.91 -33.39
C LEU A 624 -24.70 -11.38 -31.95
N LYS A 625 -23.58 -11.33 -31.22
CA LYS A 625 -23.51 -10.79 -29.86
C LYS A 625 -23.88 -9.32 -29.82
N TRP A 626 -23.35 -8.53 -30.76
CA TRP A 626 -23.73 -7.14 -30.96
C TRP A 626 -25.23 -7.00 -31.27
N GLY A 627 -25.77 -7.81 -32.19
CA GLY A 627 -27.18 -7.81 -32.57
C GLY A 627 -28.11 -8.10 -31.40
N LYS A 628 -27.74 -9.02 -30.50
CA LYS A 628 -28.46 -9.30 -29.26
C LYS A 628 -28.41 -8.14 -28.26
N LEU A 629 -27.26 -7.48 -28.09
CA LEU A 629 -27.11 -6.31 -27.21
C LEU A 629 -27.83 -5.06 -27.74
N ALA A 630 -27.87 -4.92 -29.06
CA ALA A 630 -28.55 -3.84 -29.76
C ALA A 630 -30.08 -4.02 -29.75
N ALA A 631 -30.59 -5.26 -29.68
CA ALA A 631 -32.00 -5.62 -29.63
C ALA A 631 -32.60 -5.44 -28.20
N LYS A 632 -32.74 -4.20 -27.73
CA LYS A 632 -33.30 -3.90 -26.39
C LYS A 632 -34.83 -4.08 -26.27
N ASP A 633 -35.59 -4.12 -27.37
CA ASP A 633 -37.06 -4.12 -27.36
C ASP A 633 -37.68 -5.15 -28.35
N HIS A 634 -37.82 -6.41 -27.94
CA HIS A 634 -38.63 -7.49 -28.57
C HIS A 634 -38.48 -7.74 -30.11
N HIS A 635 -37.61 -7.02 -30.81
CA HIS A 635 -37.33 -7.12 -32.24
C HIS A 635 -35.87 -7.55 -32.40
N PRO A 636 -35.61 -8.80 -32.82
CA PRO A 636 -34.25 -9.27 -33.03
C PRO A 636 -33.62 -8.56 -34.24
N ILE A 637 -32.66 -7.66 -34.02
CA ILE A 637 -31.88 -6.99 -35.08
C ILE A 637 -31.23 -7.98 -36.04
N VAL A 638 -30.95 -9.20 -35.57
CA VAL A 638 -30.43 -10.34 -36.35
C VAL A 638 -31.28 -10.73 -37.57
N ARG A 639 -32.53 -10.25 -37.64
CA ARG A 639 -33.46 -10.49 -38.76
C ARG A 639 -33.69 -9.25 -39.63
N GLU A 640 -33.06 -8.14 -39.30
CA GLU A 640 -33.16 -6.87 -40.04
C GLU A 640 -32.09 -6.80 -41.15
N PRO A 641 -32.34 -6.06 -42.25
CA PRO A 641 -31.37 -5.90 -43.33
C PRO A 641 -29.99 -5.41 -42.86
N ILE A 642 -29.97 -4.52 -41.86
CA ILE A 642 -28.73 -3.96 -41.29
C ILE A 642 -27.76 -5.02 -40.77
N TYR A 643 -28.28 -6.13 -40.21
CA TYR A 643 -27.43 -7.22 -39.72
C TYR A 643 -26.71 -7.92 -40.87
N TRP A 644 -27.41 -8.20 -41.96
CA TRP A 644 -26.85 -8.88 -43.12
C TRP A 644 -25.93 -7.97 -43.95
N GLU A 645 -26.20 -6.66 -43.99
CA GLU A 645 -25.31 -5.68 -44.61
C GLU A 645 -23.99 -5.55 -43.85
N ILE A 646 -24.05 -5.49 -42.51
CA ILE A 646 -22.83 -5.47 -41.69
C ILE A 646 -22.09 -6.81 -41.85
N LEU A 647 -22.80 -7.94 -41.89
CA LEU A 647 -22.15 -9.24 -42.12
C LEU A 647 -21.44 -9.30 -43.47
N ASP A 648 -22.07 -8.82 -44.55
CA ASP A 648 -21.43 -8.70 -45.87
C ASP A 648 -20.19 -7.79 -45.79
N GLU A 649 -20.31 -6.62 -45.18
CA GLU A 649 -19.18 -5.69 -44.99
C GLU A 649 -18.00 -6.34 -44.24
N LEU A 650 -18.27 -7.05 -43.15
CA LEU A 650 -17.25 -7.74 -42.37
C LEU A 650 -16.59 -8.88 -43.14
N CYS A 651 -17.38 -9.70 -43.84
CA CYS A 651 -16.91 -10.94 -44.44
C CYS A 651 -16.37 -10.80 -45.87
N THR A 652 -16.85 -9.80 -46.62
CA THR A 652 -16.49 -9.64 -48.04
C THR A 652 -15.70 -8.35 -48.32
N ARG A 653 -15.89 -7.29 -47.53
CA ARG A 653 -15.32 -5.95 -47.82
C ARG A 653 -14.15 -5.55 -46.92
N THR A 654 -13.94 -6.24 -45.81
CA THR A 654 -12.91 -5.88 -44.82
C THR A 654 -11.69 -6.79 -44.98
N GLU A 655 -10.63 -6.30 -45.63
CA GLU A 655 -9.42 -7.11 -45.93
C GLU A 655 -8.71 -7.68 -44.69
N SER A 656 -8.84 -7.01 -43.54
CA SER A 656 -8.24 -7.43 -42.27
C SER A 656 -9.00 -8.55 -41.56
N LEU A 657 -10.23 -8.85 -41.99
CA LEU A 657 -11.07 -9.90 -41.44
C LEU A 657 -11.29 -11.00 -42.48
N ARG A 658 -11.30 -12.26 -42.03
CA ARG A 658 -11.71 -13.39 -42.86
C ARG A 658 -12.76 -14.16 -42.10
N CYS A 659 -13.98 -14.15 -42.61
CA CYS A 659 -15.00 -15.05 -42.08
C CYS A 659 -14.72 -16.45 -42.58
N SER A 660 -14.46 -17.37 -41.65
CA SER A 660 -14.46 -18.80 -41.91
C SER A 660 -15.88 -19.31 -42.19
N ARG A 661 -16.90 -18.60 -41.68
CA ARG A 661 -18.32 -18.98 -41.81
C ARG A 661 -19.27 -17.80 -41.91
N THR A 662 -20.41 -18.02 -42.55
CA THR A 662 -21.46 -17.02 -42.79
C THR A 662 -22.64 -17.14 -41.82
N ARG A 663 -22.66 -18.17 -40.98
CA ARG A 663 -23.65 -18.36 -39.91
C ARG A 663 -22.95 -18.35 -38.56
N ALA A 664 -23.46 -17.58 -37.61
CA ALA A 664 -22.99 -17.61 -36.22
C ALA A 664 -23.39 -18.93 -35.58
N TRP A 665 -22.53 -19.44 -34.72
CA TRP A 665 -22.80 -20.64 -33.95
C TRP A 665 -23.52 -20.17 -32.70
N GLU A 666 -24.41 -21.00 -32.17
CA GLU A 666 -25.13 -20.61 -30.97
C GLU A 666 -24.13 -20.51 -29.81
N PHE A 667 -23.89 -19.27 -29.37
CA PHE A 667 -23.11 -19.01 -28.17
C PHE A 667 -23.92 -19.40 -26.94
N LEU A 668 -23.39 -20.35 -26.19
CA LEU A 668 -23.93 -20.81 -24.93
C LEU A 668 -22.90 -20.54 -23.83
N SER A 669 -23.28 -19.68 -22.89
CA SER A 669 -22.50 -19.49 -21.66
C SER A 669 -22.75 -20.70 -20.75
N MET A 670 -21.71 -21.51 -20.58
CA MET A 670 -21.78 -22.74 -19.77
C MET A 670 -21.36 -22.47 -18.32
N GLY A 671 -21.37 -21.21 -17.87
CA GLY A 671 -20.92 -20.79 -16.54
C GLY A 671 -19.44 -20.38 -16.52
N ALA A 672 -18.83 -20.40 -15.34
CA ALA A 672 -17.43 -20.06 -15.14
C ALA A 672 -16.76 -21.01 -14.15
N MET A 673 -15.46 -21.27 -14.34
CA MET A 673 -14.63 -22.04 -13.42
C MET A 673 -13.74 -21.07 -12.62
N THR A 674 -13.74 -21.20 -11.30
CA THR A 674 -12.81 -20.45 -10.45
C THR A 674 -11.49 -21.23 -10.31
N TYR A 675 -10.38 -20.62 -10.74
CA TYR A 675 -9.03 -21.20 -10.62
C TYR A 675 -8.07 -20.15 -10.04
N PHE A 676 -7.35 -20.50 -8.97
CA PHE A 676 -6.54 -19.56 -8.16
C PHE A 676 -7.26 -18.25 -7.78
N GLY A 677 -8.57 -18.32 -7.52
CA GLY A 677 -9.38 -17.16 -7.14
C GLY A 677 -9.76 -16.22 -8.29
N GLN A 678 -9.44 -16.56 -9.54
CA GLN A 678 -9.91 -15.86 -10.74
C GLN A 678 -11.00 -16.69 -11.43
N GLU A 679 -12.06 -16.02 -11.91
CA GLU A 679 -13.15 -16.66 -12.66
C GLU A 679 -12.83 -16.70 -14.16
N TYR A 680 -12.93 -17.88 -14.76
CA TYR A 680 -12.72 -18.11 -16.18
C TYR A 680 -14.04 -18.57 -16.82
N PRO A 681 -14.65 -17.78 -17.72
CA PRO A 681 -15.89 -18.16 -18.37
C PRO A 681 -15.69 -19.37 -19.30
N ILE A 682 -16.62 -20.33 -19.23
CA ILE A 682 -16.69 -21.48 -20.12
C ILE A 682 -17.70 -21.14 -21.22
N ASP A 683 -17.16 -20.85 -22.40
CA ASP A 683 -17.93 -20.47 -23.57
C ASP A 683 -17.98 -21.67 -24.54
N PHE A 684 -19.18 -22.04 -24.98
CA PHE A 684 -19.36 -23.07 -26.00
C PHE A 684 -20.13 -22.51 -27.19
N TYR A 685 -19.69 -22.85 -28.39
CA TYR A 685 -20.35 -22.49 -29.64
C TYR A 685 -20.91 -23.77 -30.27
N ASN A 686 -22.23 -23.88 -30.32
CA ASN A 686 -22.89 -25.07 -30.85
C ASN A 686 -22.89 -25.05 -32.39
N SER A 687 -22.19 -26.01 -33.00
CA SER A 687 -22.11 -26.21 -34.45
C SER A 687 -23.33 -26.93 -35.03
N ASP A 688 -24.11 -27.64 -34.20
CA ASP A 688 -25.22 -28.50 -34.66
C ASP A 688 -26.40 -27.71 -35.26
N VAL A 689 -26.37 -26.39 -35.11
CA VAL A 689 -27.30 -25.43 -35.71
C VAL A 689 -27.00 -25.18 -37.18
N ASP A 690 -25.83 -25.58 -37.69
CA ASP A 690 -25.48 -25.51 -39.12
C ASP A 690 -25.85 -26.83 -39.85
N PRO A 691 -26.78 -26.81 -40.83
CA PRO A 691 -27.14 -27.99 -41.60
C PRO A 691 -25.96 -28.63 -42.36
N GLY A 692 -24.87 -27.88 -42.60
CA GLY A 692 -23.68 -28.35 -43.29
C GLY A 692 -22.72 -29.20 -42.44
N GLU A 693 -22.81 -29.14 -41.10
CA GLU A 693 -21.82 -29.74 -40.18
C GLU A 693 -22.36 -30.89 -39.32
N GLN A 694 -23.59 -31.38 -39.56
CA GLN A 694 -24.30 -32.36 -38.72
C GLN A 694 -23.60 -33.72 -38.46
N ASN A 695 -22.42 -33.98 -39.05
CA ASN A 695 -21.67 -35.23 -38.87
C ASN A 695 -20.54 -35.19 -37.81
N GLU A 696 -20.30 -34.08 -37.10
CA GLU A 696 -19.12 -33.93 -36.20
C GLU A 696 -19.39 -33.52 -34.72
N SER A 697 -20.63 -33.60 -34.20
CA SER A 697 -21.00 -32.99 -32.91
C SER A 697 -20.20 -33.42 -31.66
N HIS A 698 -19.70 -34.66 -31.61
CA HIS A 698 -18.86 -35.12 -30.47
C HIS A 698 -17.41 -34.61 -30.52
N SER A 699 -16.91 -34.26 -31.70
CA SER A 699 -15.56 -33.74 -31.92
C SER A 699 -15.43 -32.29 -31.44
N THR A 700 -16.49 -31.49 -31.60
CA THR A 700 -16.49 -30.05 -31.32
C THR A 700 -16.49 -29.73 -29.82
N MET A 701 -17.20 -30.49 -28.98
CA MET A 701 -17.18 -30.33 -27.52
C MET A 701 -15.80 -30.58 -26.91
N ALA A 702 -15.12 -31.65 -27.33
CA ALA A 702 -13.79 -32.00 -26.84
C ALA A 702 -12.74 -30.95 -27.26
N LYS A 703 -12.89 -30.38 -28.47
CA LYS A 703 -12.03 -29.30 -28.97
C LYS A 703 -12.21 -28.00 -28.19
N ALA A 704 -13.45 -27.61 -27.88
CA ALA A 704 -13.74 -26.44 -27.04
C ALA A 704 -13.17 -26.61 -25.62
N ALA A 705 -13.32 -27.81 -25.04
CA ALA A 705 -12.72 -28.13 -23.74
C ALA A 705 -11.19 -28.06 -23.77
N ALA A 706 -10.54 -28.55 -24.84
CA ALA A 706 -9.09 -28.44 -25.02
C ALA A 706 -8.62 -26.98 -25.06
N GLN A 707 -9.27 -26.14 -25.88
CA GLN A 707 -8.95 -24.70 -25.98
C GLN A 707 -9.16 -23.95 -24.66
N PHE A 708 -10.19 -24.31 -23.88
CA PHE A 708 -10.39 -23.75 -22.55
C PHE A 708 -9.27 -24.17 -21.59
N CYS A 709 -8.88 -25.44 -21.61
CA CYS A 709 -7.85 -25.98 -20.71
C CYS A 709 -6.43 -25.47 -21.03
N GLU A 710 -6.14 -25.12 -22.29
CA GLU A 710 -4.87 -24.51 -22.70
C GLU A 710 -4.62 -23.13 -22.06
N ARG A 711 -5.64 -22.48 -21.49
CA ARG A 711 -5.51 -21.21 -20.77
C ARG A 711 -4.78 -21.35 -19.42
N PHE A 712 -4.60 -22.58 -18.93
CA PHE A 712 -3.99 -22.86 -17.63
C PHE A 712 -2.59 -23.46 -17.80
N SER A 713 -1.64 -23.03 -16.96
CA SER A 713 -0.28 -23.57 -16.95
C SER A 713 0.21 -23.81 -15.50
N PRO A 714 0.33 -25.07 -15.04
CA PRO A 714 -0.12 -26.31 -15.72
C PRO A 714 -1.66 -26.44 -15.75
N PRO A 715 -2.23 -27.15 -16.74
CA PRO A 715 -3.67 -27.42 -16.76
C PRO A 715 -4.07 -28.34 -15.59
N PRO A 716 -5.29 -28.17 -15.02
CA PRO A 716 -5.81 -29.10 -14.00
C PRO A 716 -5.87 -30.55 -14.51
N ASP A 717 -5.64 -31.51 -13.62
CA ASP A 717 -5.74 -32.93 -13.96
C ASP A 717 -7.15 -33.27 -14.49
N ASN A 718 -7.22 -34.00 -15.60
CA ASN A 718 -8.47 -34.35 -16.31
C ASN A 718 -9.32 -33.17 -16.82
N CYS A 719 -8.78 -31.95 -16.89
CA CYS A 719 -9.51 -30.75 -17.30
C CYS A 719 -10.35 -30.94 -18.58
N ILE A 720 -9.77 -31.49 -19.65
CA ILE A 720 -10.47 -31.65 -20.93
C ILE A 720 -11.71 -32.55 -20.77
N ARG A 721 -11.57 -33.68 -20.06
CA ARG A 721 -12.68 -34.63 -19.87
C ARG A 721 -13.80 -34.00 -19.06
N ASP A 722 -13.45 -33.37 -17.94
CA ASP A 722 -14.44 -32.86 -17.00
C ASP A 722 -15.19 -31.64 -17.58
N ILE A 723 -14.49 -30.78 -18.31
CA ILE A 723 -15.11 -29.66 -19.06
C ILE A 723 -15.98 -30.18 -20.22
N THR A 724 -15.55 -31.22 -20.94
CA THR A 724 -16.37 -31.84 -22.01
C THR A 724 -17.68 -32.40 -21.45
N LEU A 725 -17.63 -33.09 -20.30
CA LEU A 725 -18.83 -33.63 -19.63
C LEU A 725 -19.74 -32.50 -19.13
N HIS A 726 -19.16 -31.41 -18.61
CA HIS A 726 -19.92 -30.24 -18.18
C HIS A 726 -20.63 -29.57 -19.35
N ILE A 727 -19.94 -29.35 -20.48
CA ILE A 727 -20.54 -28.82 -21.71
C ILE A 727 -21.68 -29.71 -22.19
N ALA A 728 -21.48 -31.03 -22.24
CA ALA A 728 -22.51 -31.98 -22.66
C ALA A 728 -23.76 -31.93 -21.76
N ALA A 729 -23.57 -31.90 -20.43
CA ALA A 729 -24.68 -31.84 -19.47
C ALA A 729 -25.44 -30.51 -19.53
N GLN A 730 -24.73 -29.38 -19.74
CA GLN A 730 -25.37 -28.08 -19.93
C GLN A 730 -26.14 -28.02 -21.25
N LEU A 731 -25.58 -28.53 -22.35
CA LEU A 731 -26.26 -28.66 -23.64
C LEU A 731 -27.56 -29.45 -23.51
N GLU A 732 -27.51 -30.63 -22.88
CA GLU A 732 -28.71 -31.46 -22.67
C GLU A 732 -29.78 -30.72 -21.84
N SER A 733 -29.36 -29.98 -20.79
CA SER A 733 -30.27 -29.16 -19.98
C SER A 733 -30.89 -28.00 -20.78
N ILE A 734 -30.08 -27.34 -21.60
CA ILE A 734 -30.49 -26.22 -22.45
C ILE A 734 -31.45 -26.72 -23.53
N ASP A 735 -31.13 -27.81 -24.23
CA ASP A 735 -31.99 -28.41 -25.26
C ASP A 735 -33.31 -28.90 -24.67
N LYS A 736 -33.30 -29.48 -23.46
CA LYS A 736 -34.53 -29.86 -22.76
C LYS A 736 -35.42 -28.65 -22.46
N LYS A 737 -34.84 -27.54 -21.99
CA LYS A 737 -35.56 -26.27 -21.77
C LYS A 737 -36.02 -25.62 -23.08
N ARG A 738 -35.22 -25.76 -24.15
CA ARG A 738 -35.50 -25.27 -25.50
C ARG A 738 -36.74 -25.94 -26.08
N LEU A 739 -36.84 -27.26 -25.89
CA LEU A 739 -37.98 -28.10 -26.34
C LEU A 739 -39.26 -27.92 -25.53
N ASP A 740 -39.19 -27.25 -24.38
CA ASP A 740 -40.33 -26.86 -23.54
C ASP A 740 -40.87 -25.45 -23.90
N SER A 741 -40.19 -24.70 -24.78
CA SER A 741 -40.64 -23.37 -25.23
C SER A 741 -41.48 -23.45 -26.52
N LYS A 742 -42.80 -23.27 -26.37
CA LYS A 742 -43.84 -22.99 -27.39
C LYS A 742 -43.88 -23.88 -28.65
N CYS A 743 -45.02 -24.60 -28.80
CA CYS A 743 -45.30 -25.60 -29.83
C CYS A 743 -45.00 -25.20 -31.30
N SER A 744 -45.01 -23.91 -31.64
CA SER A 744 -44.84 -23.43 -33.02
C SER A 744 -43.42 -23.64 -33.55
N TYR A 745 -42.38 -23.22 -32.84
CA TYR A 745 -40.99 -23.37 -33.29
C TYR A 745 -40.53 -24.84 -33.22
N LYS A 746 -40.98 -25.57 -32.19
CA LYS A 746 -40.78 -27.02 -32.02
C LYS A 746 -41.26 -27.84 -33.22
N ARG A 747 -42.38 -27.46 -33.85
CA ARG A 747 -42.95 -28.16 -35.01
C ARG A 747 -42.09 -28.09 -36.26
N LEU A 748 -41.31 -27.03 -36.42
CA LEU A 748 -40.40 -26.87 -37.57
C LEU A 748 -38.95 -27.28 -37.24
N GLY A 749 -38.66 -27.62 -35.98
CA GLY A 749 -37.31 -27.94 -35.53
C GLY A 749 -36.36 -26.76 -35.65
N LEU A 750 -36.85 -25.54 -35.38
CA LEU A 750 -36.13 -24.28 -35.57
C LEU A 750 -36.10 -23.44 -34.29
N GLU A 751 -35.11 -22.55 -34.22
CA GLU A 751 -34.95 -21.59 -33.13
C GLU A 751 -35.91 -20.40 -33.27
N MET A 752 -36.18 -19.71 -32.16
CA MET A 752 -37.05 -18.53 -32.13
C MET A 752 -36.52 -17.38 -32.99
N ASP A 753 -35.21 -17.35 -33.28
CA ASP A 753 -34.45 -16.37 -34.07
C ASP A 753 -34.06 -16.86 -35.48
N ALA A 754 -34.46 -18.08 -35.88
CA ALA A 754 -34.21 -18.62 -37.22
C ALA A 754 -34.59 -17.64 -38.35
N PRO A 755 -33.74 -17.40 -39.36
CA PRO A 755 -34.03 -16.48 -40.45
C PRO A 755 -35.20 -16.96 -41.31
N GLY A 756 -35.90 -16.02 -41.95
CA GLY A 756 -37.07 -16.32 -42.79
C GLY A 756 -36.80 -17.33 -43.91
N LEU A 757 -35.58 -17.34 -44.45
CA LEU A 757 -35.14 -18.30 -45.47
C LEU A 757 -35.12 -19.74 -44.94
N GLU A 758 -34.68 -19.94 -43.69
CA GLU A 758 -34.59 -21.25 -43.06
C GLU A 758 -35.99 -21.75 -42.63
N LEU A 759 -36.82 -20.85 -42.10
CA LEU A 759 -38.24 -21.10 -41.82
C LEU A 759 -38.97 -21.60 -43.07
N TYR A 760 -38.76 -20.94 -44.21
CA TYR A 760 -39.34 -21.35 -45.47
C TYR A 760 -38.79 -22.70 -45.93
N SER A 761 -37.48 -22.92 -45.85
CA SER A 761 -36.83 -24.17 -46.24
C SER A 761 -37.37 -25.38 -45.46
N LYS A 762 -37.49 -25.28 -44.14
CA LYS A 762 -38.03 -26.37 -43.30
C LYS A 762 -39.53 -26.61 -43.53
N ALA A 763 -40.33 -25.54 -43.61
CA ALA A 763 -41.75 -25.67 -43.94
C ALA A 763 -41.95 -26.32 -45.32
N ALA A 764 -41.13 -25.94 -46.30
CA ALA A 764 -41.14 -26.52 -47.63
C ALA A 764 -40.70 -27.99 -47.64
N LEU A 765 -39.72 -28.36 -46.82
CA LEU A 765 -39.26 -29.75 -46.68
C LEU A 765 -40.36 -30.64 -46.09
N VAL A 766 -41.00 -30.21 -45.00
CA VAL A 766 -42.11 -30.97 -44.38
C VAL A 766 -43.28 -31.14 -45.35
N ALA A 767 -43.65 -30.08 -46.09
CA ALA A 767 -44.69 -30.17 -47.11
C ALA A 767 -44.30 -31.10 -48.27
N ARG A 768 -43.05 -31.04 -48.73
CA ARG A 768 -42.54 -31.87 -49.83
C ARG A 768 -42.48 -33.36 -49.45
N GLU A 769 -42.01 -33.69 -48.25
CA GLU A 769 -41.99 -35.07 -47.73
C GLU A 769 -43.39 -35.69 -47.69
N ARG A 770 -44.41 -34.87 -47.46
CA ARG A 770 -45.83 -35.28 -47.49
C ARG A 770 -46.50 -35.11 -48.84
N LYS A 771 -45.70 -34.92 -49.90
CA LYS A 771 -46.14 -34.79 -51.31
C LYS A 771 -47.14 -33.64 -51.53
N MET A 772 -47.03 -32.57 -50.76
CA MET A 772 -47.82 -31.36 -50.91
C MET A 772 -47.08 -30.25 -51.65
N ASN A 773 -47.84 -29.45 -52.40
CA ASN A 773 -47.34 -28.26 -53.07
C ASN A 773 -47.57 -27.01 -52.20
N ILE A 774 -46.53 -26.20 -52.00
CA ILE A 774 -46.54 -25.00 -51.12
C ILE A 774 -46.90 -23.71 -51.89
N SER A 775 -47.34 -23.81 -53.16
CA SER A 775 -47.82 -22.64 -53.93
C SER A 775 -49.01 -21.95 -53.23
N PRO A 776 -49.22 -20.62 -53.40
CA PRO A 776 -49.73 -19.77 -52.34
C PRO A 776 -51.23 -19.96 -52.10
N PHE A 777 -51.57 -20.81 -51.12
CA PHE A 777 -52.90 -20.80 -50.53
C PHE A 777 -52.98 -19.65 -49.53
N ARG A 778 -53.38 -18.48 -50.04
CA ARG A 778 -54.08 -17.47 -49.24
C ARG A 778 -55.45 -18.07 -48.91
N ARG A 779 -55.78 -18.28 -47.64
CA ARG A 779 -57.14 -18.65 -47.21
C ARG A 779 -58.13 -17.70 -47.88
N VAL A 780 -59.01 -18.23 -48.72
CA VAL A 780 -60.31 -17.62 -49.01
C VAL A 780 -61.31 -18.50 -48.30
N ASP A 781 -61.51 -18.25 -47.00
CA ASP A 781 -62.62 -18.83 -46.26
C ASP A 781 -63.92 -18.22 -46.81
N ASN A 782 -64.57 -18.89 -47.76
CA ASN A 782 -65.97 -18.65 -48.07
C ASN A 782 -66.76 -19.83 -47.51
N GLY A 783 -67.18 -19.72 -46.25
CA GLY A 783 -67.63 -20.82 -45.39
C GLY A 783 -68.92 -21.53 -45.84
N THR A 784 -68.87 -22.35 -46.90
CA THR A 784 -70.04 -23.11 -47.39
C THR A 784 -69.74 -24.53 -47.89
N ALA A 785 -68.68 -25.19 -47.43
CA ALA A 785 -68.49 -26.62 -47.70
C ALA A 785 -68.15 -27.41 -46.43
N ALA A 786 -68.97 -28.41 -46.10
CA ALA A 786 -68.61 -29.45 -45.15
C ALA A 786 -67.53 -30.32 -45.79
N PHE A 787 -66.33 -30.36 -45.19
CA PHE A 787 -65.19 -31.12 -45.73
C PHE A 787 -65.09 -32.51 -45.11
N ASP A 788 -64.68 -33.49 -45.93
CA ASP A 788 -64.20 -34.81 -45.51
C ASP A 788 -63.03 -34.71 -44.53
N THR A 789 -62.90 -35.70 -43.64
CA THR A 789 -61.81 -35.79 -42.67
C THR A 789 -60.45 -35.85 -43.38
N TRP A 790 -59.61 -34.85 -43.12
CA TRP A 790 -58.25 -34.80 -43.64
C TRP A 790 -57.45 -36.04 -43.26
N SER A 791 -56.59 -36.50 -44.16
CA SER A 791 -55.58 -37.52 -43.83
C SER A 791 -54.57 -36.93 -42.82
N LYS A 792 -53.90 -37.82 -42.07
CA LYS A 792 -52.89 -37.42 -41.08
C LYS A 792 -51.75 -36.62 -41.71
N GLU A 793 -51.29 -37.05 -42.89
CA GLU A 793 -50.25 -36.39 -43.68
C GLU A 793 -50.68 -34.99 -44.11
N THR A 794 -51.98 -34.83 -44.39
CA THR A 794 -52.55 -33.55 -44.83
C THR A 794 -52.63 -32.54 -43.71
N SER A 795 -53.04 -33.01 -42.53
CA SER A 795 -53.06 -32.22 -41.31
C SER A 795 -51.65 -31.78 -40.90
N GLU A 796 -50.66 -32.66 -40.97
CA GLU A 796 -49.27 -32.36 -40.57
C GLU A 796 -48.62 -31.30 -41.49
N ALA A 797 -48.77 -31.44 -42.82
CA ALA A 797 -48.24 -30.46 -43.78
C ALA A 797 -48.93 -29.08 -43.66
N HIS A 798 -50.26 -29.06 -43.53
CA HIS A 798 -51.00 -27.82 -43.34
C HIS A 798 -50.66 -27.14 -42.00
N THR A 799 -50.43 -27.92 -40.95
CA THR A 799 -50.00 -27.39 -39.65
C THR A 799 -48.61 -26.75 -39.75
N ALA A 800 -47.68 -27.31 -40.51
CA ALA A 800 -46.36 -26.71 -40.74
C ALA A 800 -46.42 -25.39 -41.52
N ILE A 801 -47.30 -25.29 -42.53
CA ILE A 801 -47.50 -24.05 -43.31
C ILE A 801 -48.17 -22.96 -42.46
N ASP A 802 -49.19 -23.30 -41.67
CA ASP A 802 -49.85 -22.39 -40.74
C ASP A 802 -48.88 -21.89 -39.65
N THR A 803 -48.00 -22.78 -39.18
CA THR A 803 -46.92 -22.45 -38.25
C THR A 803 -45.91 -21.48 -38.88
N PHE A 804 -45.52 -21.71 -40.15
CA PHE A 804 -44.69 -20.76 -40.91
C PHE A 804 -45.35 -19.39 -41.04
N GLN A 805 -46.63 -19.33 -41.42
CA GLN A 805 -47.37 -18.07 -41.55
C GLN A 805 -47.47 -17.30 -40.21
N LYS A 806 -47.76 -18.02 -39.11
CA LYS A 806 -47.83 -17.45 -37.76
C LYS A 806 -46.50 -16.86 -37.28
N ILE A 807 -45.37 -17.45 -37.67
CA ILE A 807 -44.03 -16.99 -37.30
C ILE A 807 -43.51 -15.90 -38.25
N HIS A 808 -43.92 -15.94 -39.52
CA HIS A 808 -43.49 -14.98 -40.53
C HIS A 808 -44.19 -13.62 -40.41
N ASP A 809 -45.47 -13.59 -40.03
CA ASP A 809 -46.22 -12.36 -39.81
C ASP A 809 -45.81 -11.65 -38.50
N PRO A 810 -45.36 -10.37 -38.54
CA PRO A 810 -44.88 -9.66 -37.35
C PRO A 810 -45.89 -9.55 -36.21
N GLU A 811 -47.17 -9.29 -36.51
CA GLU A 811 -48.23 -9.14 -35.49
C GLU A 811 -48.59 -10.49 -34.85
N SER A 812 -48.80 -11.51 -35.67
CA SER A 812 -49.11 -12.88 -35.21
C SER A 812 -47.96 -13.47 -34.40
N ARG A 813 -46.72 -13.15 -34.78
CA ARG A 813 -45.52 -13.53 -34.06
C ARG A 813 -45.42 -12.83 -32.71
N GLU A 814 -45.64 -11.52 -32.63
CA GLU A 814 -45.62 -10.78 -31.36
C GLU A 814 -46.61 -11.41 -30.36
N TRP A 815 -47.79 -11.81 -30.83
CA TRP A 815 -48.76 -12.54 -30.01
C TRP A 815 -48.30 -13.96 -29.65
N ASN A 816 -47.76 -14.73 -30.60
CA ASN A 816 -47.23 -16.08 -30.36
C ASN A 816 -46.09 -16.06 -29.32
N ASP A 817 -45.24 -15.04 -29.36
CA ASP A 817 -44.03 -14.88 -28.54
C ASP A 817 -44.30 -14.24 -27.16
N LYS A 818 -45.49 -13.65 -26.92
CA LYS A 818 -45.91 -13.20 -25.58
C LYS A 818 -45.94 -14.34 -24.55
N PRO A 819 -45.35 -14.17 -23.34
CA PRO A 819 -45.46 -15.16 -22.28
C PRO A 819 -46.93 -15.33 -21.90
N CYS A 820 -47.40 -16.58 -21.78
CA CYS A 820 -48.76 -16.85 -21.34
C CYS A 820 -48.83 -16.71 -19.81
N VAL A 821 -49.95 -16.18 -19.31
CA VAL A 821 -50.17 -16.03 -17.87
C VAL A 821 -50.84 -17.31 -17.36
N PRO A 822 -50.26 -18.00 -16.36
CA PRO A 822 -50.85 -19.20 -15.80
C PRO A 822 -52.08 -18.84 -14.97
N TYR A 823 -53.20 -19.48 -15.29
CA TYR A 823 -54.44 -19.44 -14.53
C TYR A 823 -54.70 -20.82 -13.91
N PHE A 824 -55.46 -20.84 -12.81
CA PHE A 824 -55.85 -22.08 -12.12
C PHE A 824 -54.66 -22.98 -11.73
N GLY A 825 -53.65 -22.43 -11.04
CA GLY A 825 -52.52 -23.20 -10.52
C GLY A 825 -51.62 -23.81 -11.61
N GLY A 826 -51.65 -23.27 -12.83
CA GLY A 826 -50.85 -23.74 -13.97
C GLY A 826 -51.56 -24.74 -14.88
N ALA A 827 -52.85 -25.05 -14.64
CA ALA A 827 -53.63 -25.96 -15.47
C ALA A 827 -54.12 -25.33 -16.79
N LEU A 828 -54.18 -24.00 -16.87
CA LEU A 828 -54.54 -23.27 -18.10
C LEU A 828 -53.58 -22.10 -18.30
N CYS A 829 -53.19 -21.83 -19.55
CA CYS A 829 -52.42 -20.64 -19.90
C CYS A 829 -53.25 -19.72 -20.79
N ALA A 830 -53.30 -18.41 -20.47
CA ALA A 830 -54.04 -17.44 -21.26
C ALA A 830 -53.14 -16.29 -21.73
N LYS A 831 -53.40 -15.79 -22.95
CA LYS A 831 -52.76 -14.60 -23.54
C LYS A 831 -53.84 -13.57 -23.87
N THR A 832 -53.55 -12.29 -23.71
CA THR A 832 -54.42 -11.22 -24.18
C THR A 832 -54.10 -10.87 -25.63
N ASP A 833 -55.10 -10.85 -26.49
CA ASP A 833 -54.97 -10.38 -27.87
C ASP A 833 -54.85 -8.83 -27.94
N LYS A 834 -54.73 -8.30 -29.16
CA LYS A 834 -54.61 -6.85 -29.41
C LYS A 834 -55.85 -6.05 -29.03
N ASP A 835 -57.00 -6.71 -28.92
CA ASP A 835 -58.29 -6.11 -28.55
C ASP A 835 -58.58 -6.26 -27.05
N GLY A 836 -57.67 -6.90 -26.30
CA GLY A 836 -57.78 -7.11 -24.85
C GLY A 836 -58.58 -8.34 -24.45
N ASN A 837 -58.97 -9.21 -25.38
CA ASN A 837 -59.66 -10.45 -25.08
C ASN A 837 -58.66 -11.50 -24.56
N MET A 838 -59.07 -12.28 -23.57
CA MET A 838 -58.29 -13.42 -23.09
C MET A 838 -58.52 -14.64 -23.99
N ILE A 839 -57.46 -15.13 -24.60
CA ILE A 839 -57.43 -16.37 -25.39
C ILE A 839 -56.70 -17.43 -24.59
N ILE A 840 -57.34 -18.57 -24.37
CA ILE A 840 -56.75 -19.72 -23.69
C ILE A 840 -55.93 -20.52 -24.71
N GLU A 841 -54.64 -20.73 -24.42
CA GLU A 841 -53.75 -21.61 -25.16
C GLU A 841 -54.00 -23.04 -24.67
N VAL A 842 -54.64 -23.86 -25.52
CA VAL A 842 -54.96 -25.29 -25.25
C VAL A 842 -53.87 -26.19 -25.78
#